data_AF-A0A6L7JNH1-F1
#
_entry.id   AF-A0A6L7JNH1-F1
#
_cell.length_a   1.000
_cell.length_b   1.000
_cell.length_c   1.000
_cell.angle_alpha   90.00
_cell.angle_beta   90.00
_cell.angle_gamma   90.00
#
_symmetry.space_group_name_H-M   'P 1'
#
loop_
_entity.id
_entity.type
_entity.pdbx_description
1 polymer ?
#
loop_
_entity_poly.entity_id
_entity_poly.type
_entity_poly.pdbx_seq_one_letter_code
_entity_poly.pdbx_strand_id
1 'polypeptide(L)'
;MTAATIDKNATLKPSFANALAHFLPITIFPFMFAAAYFGGWWILAPYLFFLSVGGPLDRAFGMDARNMDPQLKHSRQLIWYSFPVWIWAFLWPCIFVFTLWQIFIVGSHSIFESILLGFMLGFEGQAIFIVGHELIHRRSKWERYIGEFLLASGSYPHYATEHFYIHHAHVGTPFDVGSAPKGQSLWQYFPRELRSNITGAWATASARMRRMKRPLWHFSNPFWRYGIETAAWYVIVFAIGGWIAVVIYMLLCLLAVFSMKISNYFQHYGLTRVRLPNGRYERVRPHHSWSANYRYSKWMFFNMQRHADHHVSDTRVYPLLQHHAADKSPQLPDTYSGLMIEAMMPKRWFAKMDPLVDQWRSEFYPDIKDWSAYDSSIAKKHPEAFDKIAEIFAAAPRLAQVIERNPQMLEILQKREFTELELPVGFGADTESERIARTGLVRVYWMHDMNLTEMKAQLDEMPVHDADDAAQIIHDWMNDKVFQVGMHTLRGNLTPTESGLVLANIAEASLSALFNAVLDDYTEFARQSRTGSLAVLVLGDFAARQMAPRTNFDIRFVCEADSQNYYASMSRRFVEVLGTLTKDNLLFEPFDVGEDEPIIIARHELANRISSNEGERDSDEQKLVFARCIFTDGDPKFDKRLSEQRHKAILKSSAKPMVPDGRFQTAEAQDPIILHDSAELRLDQIKQAANYLHLCQYSQLSQLDINADAQSVFQQAQAQQLITKDLADQLVEITLLWNNLCGILKLVFDDSRDIINAADTVKTTVAKSCGMPDFAGLIEAVRQADASTDRFVLELVSVADSAAGPDPDETTANTD
;
A
#
# COMPACT_ATOMS: atom_id res chain seq x y z
N MET A 1 43.95 27.57 -29.50
CA MET A 1 44.54 26.28 -29.08
C MET A 1 43.56 25.18 -29.44
N THR A 2 43.96 24.31 -30.36
CA THR A 2 43.20 23.16 -30.86
C THR A 2 42.76 22.26 -29.71
N ALA A 3 41.47 21.92 -29.65
CA ALA A 3 40.90 20.96 -28.73
C ALA A 3 41.55 19.59 -29.00
N ALA A 4 42.59 19.26 -28.23
CA ALA A 4 43.14 17.92 -28.19
C ALA A 4 42.01 16.96 -27.80
N THR A 5 41.73 15.99 -28.67
CA THR A 5 40.89 14.84 -28.39
C THR A 5 41.47 14.13 -27.17
N ILE A 6 40.92 14.41 -25.99
CA ILE A 6 41.29 13.74 -24.75
C ILE A 6 40.90 12.28 -24.90
N ASP A 7 41.89 11.39 -24.90
CA ASP A 7 41.65 9.95 -24.82
C ASP A 7 40.84 9.64 -23.54
N LYS A 8 39.59 9.24 -23.73
CA LYS A 8 38.65 8.94 -22.63
C LYS A 8 39.08 7.68 -21.85
N ASN A 9 39.97 6.85 -22.42
CA ASN A 9 40.49 5.65 -21.80
C ASN A 9 41.82 5.89 -21.06
N ALA A 10 42.40 7.09 -21.15
CA ALA A 10 43.64 7.41 -20.46
C ALA A 10 43.42 7.52 -18.94
N THR A 11 44.13 6.70 -18.18
CA THR A 11 44.13 6.79 -16.71
C THR A 11 44.95 7.98 -16.24
N LEU A 12 44.38 8.76 -15.32
CA LEU A 12 45.07 9.89 -14.70
C LEU A 12 46.07 9.37 -13.67
N LYS A 13 47.29 9.90 -13.70
CA LYS A 13 48.30 9.66 -12.65
C LYS A 13 48.24 10.78 -11.59
N PRO A 14 48.41 10.46 -10.30
CA PRO A 14 48.47 11.48 -9.26
C PRO A 14 49.74 12.32 -9.45
N SER A 15 49.56 13.63 -9.62
CA SER A 15 50.64 14.61 -9.78
C SER A 15 50.15 16.00 -9.39
N PHE A 16 51.08 16.91 -9.08
CA PHE A 16 50.74 18.32 -8.85
C PHE A 16 50.02 18.95 -10.05
N ALA A 17 50.48 18.68 -11.28
CA ALA A 17 49.88 19.21 -12.50
C ALA A 17 48.40 18.81 -12.64
N ASN A 18 48.05 17.56 -12.33
CA ASN A 18 46.67 17.08 -12.37
C ASN A 18 45.85 17.53 -11.14
N ALA A 19 46.50 17.92 -10.04
CA ALA A 19 45.83 18.47 -8.86
C ALA A 19 45.51 19.97 -9.01
N LEU A 20 46.27 20.70 -9.84
CA LEU A 20 46.20 22.17 -9.96
C LEU A 20 44.79 22.71 -10.18
N ALA A 21 43.96 22.04 -10.98
CA ALA A 21 42.60 22.47 -11.23
C ALA A 21 41.70 22.47 -9.97
N HIS A 22 41.99 21.61 -8.99
CA HIS A 22 41.25 21.55 -7.71
C HIS A 22 41.66 22.65 -6.74
N PHE A 23 42.63 23.51 -7.09
CA PHE A 23 42.90 24.76 -6.35
C PHE A 23 41.97 25.89 -6.78
N LEU A 24 41.16 25.71 -7.84
CA LEU A 24 40.20 26.71 -8.30
C LEU A 24 39.25 27.20 -7.18
N PRO A 25 38.66 26.33 -6.32
CA PRO A 25 37.84 26.78 -5.20
C PRO A 25 38.53 27.78 -4.27
N ILE A 26 39.85 27.71 -4.09
CA ILE A 26 40.60 28.61 -3.19
C ILE A 26 40.62 30.04 -3.73
N THR A 27 40.44 30.22 -5.05
CA THR A 27 40.46 31.56 -5.67
C THR A 27 39.30 32.45 -5.22
N ILE A 28 38.27 31.91 -4.57
CA ILE A 28 37.19 32.69 -3.97
C ILE A 28 37.65 33.56 -2.80
N PHE A 29 38.62 33.10 -1.99
CA PHE A 29 39.07 33.83 -0.80
C PHE A 29 39.70 35.19 -1.11
N PRO A 30 40.61 35.36 -2.09
CA PRO A 30 41.09 36.69 -2.45
C PRO A 30 39.98 37.58 -3.04
N PHE A 31 39.00 37.03 -3.77
CA PHE A 31 37.86 37.81 -4.25
C PHE A 31 36.94 38.26 -3.11
N MET A 32 36.66 37.38 -2.15
CA MET A 32 35.92 37.71 -0.93
C MET A 32 36.65 38.74 -0.08
N PHE A 33 37.99 38.62 0.04
CA PHE A 33 38.80 39.60 0.76
C PHE A 33 38.72 40.98 0.09
N ALA A 34 38.92 41.04 -1.23
CA ALA A 34 38.83 42.29 -1.98
C ALA A 34 37.43 42.91 -1.90
N ALA A 35 36.38 42.10 -2.02
CA ALA A 35 34.99 42.54 -1.86
C ALA A 35 34.75 43.12 -0.46
N ALA A 36 35.15 42.42 0.59
CA ALA A 36 34.95 42.84 1.97
C ALA A 36 35.81 44.05 2.36
N TYR A 37 37.00 44.22 1.78
CA TYR A 37 37.89 45.34 2.11
C TYR A 37 37.61 46.60 1.29
N PHE A 38 37.41 46.46 -0.03
CA PHE A 38 37.27 47.61 -0.93
C PHE A 38 35.81 48.00 -1.24
N GLY A 39 34.84 47.08 -1.10
CA GLY A 39 33.44 47.35 -1.45
C GLY A 39 33.23 47.64 -2.94
N GLY A 40 32.10 48.26 -3.29
CA GLY A 40 31.77 48.69 -4.65
C GLY A 40 31.81 47.55 -5.68
N TRP A 41 32.48 47.82 -6.81
CA TRP A 41 32.59 46.86 -7.93
C TRP A 41 33.31 45.55 -7.56
N TRP A 42 34.10 45.52 -6.48
CA TRP A 42 34.77 44.30 -6.02
C TRP A 42 33.79 43.24 -5.52
N ILE A 43 32.58 43.62 -5.09
CA ILE A 43 31.51 42.69 -4.70
C ILE A 43 31.03 41.84 -5.89
N LEU A 44 31.19 42.33 -7.13
CA LEU A 44 30.85 41.55 -8.31
C LEU A 44 31.79 40.35 -8.53
N ALA A 45 33.04 40.39 -8.04
CA ALA A 45 34.00 39.30 -8.27
C ALA A 45 33.55 37.96 -7.65
N PRO A 46 33.22 37.87 -6.34
CA PRO A 46 32.65 36.65 -5.78
C PRO A 46 31.27 36.33 -6.36
N TYR A 47 30.45 37.34 -6.69
CA TYR A 47 29.16 37.12 -7.35
C TYR A 47 29.32 36.41 -8.70
N LEU A 48 30.22 36.87 -9.57
CA LEU A 48 30.47 36.26 -10.88
C LEU A 48 31.05 34.85 -10.73
N PHE A 49 31.85 34.61 -9.69
CA PHE A 49 32.38 33.28 -9.37
C PHE A 49 31.25 32.28 -9.07
N PHE A 50 30.22 32.68 -8.31
CA PHE A 50 29.10 31.81 -7.94
C PHE A 50 27.94 31.77 -8.95
N LEU A 51 27.49 32.92 -9.45
CA LEU A 51 26.20 33.07 -10.11
C LEU A 51 26.23 32.92 -11.64
N SER A 52 27.41 33.00 -12.27
CA SER A 52 27.48 33.23 -13.73
C SER A 52 28.08 32.10 -14.55
N VAL A 53 28.55 31.01 -13.93
CA VAL A 53 29.46 30.11 -14.67
C VAL A 53 29.35 28.61 -14.39
N GLY A 54 28.69 28.11 -13.35
CA GLY A 54 28.59 26.65 -13.12
C GLY A 54 28.05 25.86 -14.31
N GLY A 55 26.76 26.03 -14.62
CA GLY A 55 26.11 25.38 -15.77
C GLY A 55 26.70 25.78 -17.13
N PRO A 56 26.91 27.08 -17.42
CA PRO A 56 27.55 27.50 -18.67
C PRO A 56 28.97 26.95 -18.86
N LEU A 57 29.82 26.92 -17.83
CA LEU A 57 31.17 26.34 -17.92
C LEU A 57 31.15 24.83 -17.94
N ASP A 58 30.24 24.18 -17.23
CA ASP A 58 30.06 22.73 -17.34
C ASP A 58 29.71 22.35 -18.79
N ARG A 59 28.84 23.13 -19.45
CA ARG A 59 28.53 22.96 -20.87
C ARG A 59 29.69 23.34 -21.78
N ALA A 60 30.43 24.41 -21.48
CA ALA A 60 31.54 24.88 -22.30
C ALA A 60 32.79 23.98 -22.23
N PHE A 61 33.15 23.52 -21.03
CA PHE A 61 34.30 22.62 -20.83
C PHE A 61 33.95 21.15 -21.06
N GLY A 62 32.66 20.79 -20.95
CA GLY A 62 32.15 19.44 -21.17
C GLY A 62 32.46 18.46 -20.04
N MET A 63 32.25 17.18 -20.33
CA MET A 63 32.47 16.09 -19.38
C MET A 63 33.88 15.50 -19.46
N ASP A 64 34.34 14.90 -18.36
CA ASP A 64 35.62 14.17 -18.30
C ASP A 64 35.48 12.85 -17.55
N ALA A 65 35.47 11.79 -18.34
CA ALA A 65 35.28 10.40 -17.94
C ALA A 65 36.55 9.73 -17.38
N ARG A 66 37.73 10.37 -17.46
CA ARG A 66 38.99 9.73 -17.06
C ARG A 66 39.02 9.40 -15.58
N ASN A 67 39.60 8.26 -15.25
CA ASN A 67 39.72 7.76 -13.88
C ASN A 67 41.18 7.73 -13.42
N MET A 68 41.40 7.95 -12.12
CA MET A 68 42.67 7.66 -11.48
C MET A 68 42.61 6.24 -10.90
N ASP A 69 43.69 5.47 -11.01
CA ASP A 69 43.72 4.09 -10.50
C ASP A 69 43.52 4.04 -8.97
N PRO A 70 42.45 3.39 -8.46
CA PRO A 70 42.19 3.25 -7.03
C PRO A 70 43.31 2.54 -6.24
N GLN A 71 44.14 1.73 -6.91
CA GLN A 71 45.29 1.07 -6.25
C GLN A 71 46.34 2.06 -5.77
N LEU A 72 46.35 3.30 -6.31
CA LEU A 72 47.26 4.37 -5.92
C LEU A 72 46.90 5.07 -4.60
N LYS A 73 45.99 4.51 -3.79
CA LYS A 73 45.54 5.05 -2.48
C LYS A 73 46.66 5.36 -1.47
N HIS A 74 47.83 4.77 -1.62
CA HIS A 74 49.01 5.02 -0.77
C HIS A 74 50.06 5.91 -1.45
N SER A 75 49.77 6.45 -2.64
CA SER A 75 50.69 7.33 -3.34
C SER A 75 50.91 8.63 -2.57
N ARG A 76 52.18 8.98 -2.35
CA ARG A 76 52.57 10.26 -1.73
C ARG A 76 52.09 11.47 -2.53
N GLN A 77 51.91 11.31 -3.85
CA GLN A 77 51.45 12.39 -4.74
C GLN A 77 49.98 12.78 -4.49
N LEU A 78 49.20 11.97 -3.76
CA LEU A 78 47.84 12.34 -3.37
C LEU A 78 47.79 13.51 -2.38
N ILE A 79 48.91 13.84 -1.72
CA ILE A 79 48.98 15.01 -0.83
C ILE A 79 48.63 16.32 -1.55
N TRP A 80 48.94 16.43 -2.86
CA TRP A 80 48.61 17.59 -3.67
C TRP A 80 47.10 17.82 -3.82
N TYR A 81 46.30 16.75 -3.69
CA TYR A 81 44.84 16.82 -3.71
C TYR A 81 44.25 17.11 -2.33
N SER A 82 44.99 16.84 -1.25
CA SER A 82 44.59 17.22 0.10
C SER A 82 44.82 18.70 0.41
N PHE A 83 45.89 19.31 -0.12
CA PHE A 83 46.19 20.73 0.10
C PHE A 83 45.03 21.68 -0.21
N PRO A 84 44.32 21.61 -1.34
CA PRO A 84 43.22 22.54 -1.61
C PRO A 84 42.09 22.43 -0.57
N VAL A 85 41.78 21.22 -0.11
CA VAL A 85 40.78 20.97 0.93
C VAL A 85 41.23 21.56 2.27
N TRP A 86 42.49 21.34 2.67
CA TRP A 86 43.03 21.86 3.93
C TRP A 86 43.19 23.38 3.93
N ILE A 87 43.65 23.96 2.82
CA ILE A 87 43.78 25.41 2.67
C ILE A 87 42.40 26.05 2.73
N TRP A 88 41.40 25.49 2.04
CA TRP A 88 40.03 25.99 2.13
C TRP A 88 39.50 25.93 3.56
N ALA A 89 39.66 24.79 4.24
CA ALA A 89 39.25 24.60 5.63
C ALA A 89 39.90 25.62 6.59
N PHE A 90 41.16 25.99 6.34
CA PHE A 90 41.88 27.00 7.13
C PHE A 90 41.43 28.42 6.82
N LEU A 91 41.21 28.77 5.55
CA LEU A 91 40.86 30.12 5.13
C LEU A 91 39.41 30.49 5.46
N TRP A 92 38.49 29.52 5.53
CA TRP A 92 37.08 29.76 5.81
C TRP A 92 36.83 30.53 7.14
N PRO A 93 37.33 30.10 8.31
CA PRO A 93 37.16 30.87 9.54
C PRO A 93 37.74 32.29 9.46
N CYS A 94 38.89 32.45 8.80
CA CYS A 94 39.55 33.74 8.65
C CYS A 94 38.70 34.70 7.82
N ILE A 95 38.22 34.27 6.65
CA ILE A 95 37.42 35.14 5.78
C ILE A 95 36.05 35.44 6.40
N PHE A 96 35.43 34.45 7.06
CA PHE A 96 34.14 34.63 7.72
C PHE A 96 34.19 35.72 8.79
N VAL A 97 35.16 35.62 9.72
CA VAL A 97 35.35 36.63 10.77
C VAL A 97 35.74 37.98 10.18
N PHE A 98 36.62 38.00 9.17
CA PHE A 98 37.03 39.23 8.53
C PHE A 98 35.87 39.95 7.84
N THR A 99 35.05 39.24 7.06
CA THR A 99 33.89 39.83 6.38
C THR A 99 32.86 40.35 7.38
N LEU A 100 32.57 39.59 8.46
CA LEU A 100 31.68 40.08 9.53
C LEU A 100 32.24 41.33 10.21
N TRP A 101 33.55 41.37 10.48
CA TRP A 101 34.21 42.54 11.05
C TRP A 101 34.10 43.77 10.15
N GLN A 102 34.27 43.60 8.84
CA GLN A 102 34.10 44.69 7.87
C GLN A 102 32.66 45.22 7.84
N ILE A 103 31.67 44.32 7.88
CA ILE A 103 30.26 44.68 7.86
C ILE A 103 29.84 45.40 9.15
N PHE A 104 30.15 44.83 10.32
CA PHE A 104 29.54 45.25 11.58
C PHE A 104 30.41 46.16 12.45
N ILE A 105 31.74 46.08 12.35
CA ILE A 105 32.65 46.84 13.22
C ILE A 105 33.30 48.01 12.48
N VAL A 106 33.85 47.77 11.28
CA VAL A 106 34.41 48.86 10.46
C VAL A 106 33.27 49.72 9.91
N GLY A 107 32.22 49.08 9.38
CA GLY A 107 31.00 49.77 8.95
C GLY A 107 31.20 50.76 7.81
N SER A 108 32.24 50.59 6.99
CA SER A 108 32.56 51.47 5.85
C SER A 108 31.69 51.23 4.61
N HIS A 109 30.96 50.12 4.59
CA HIS A 109 30.08 49.72 3.48
C HIS A 109 28.68 50.29 3.65
N SER A 110 28.01 50.59 2.54
CA SER A 110 26.58 50.88 2.58
C SER A 110 25.77 49.65 3.05
N ILE A 111 24.52 49.88 3.47
CA ILE A 111 23.62 48.79 3.87
C ILE A 111 23.44 47.79 2.71
N PHE A 112 23.33 48.28 1.48
CA PHE A 112 23.16 47.43 0.30
C PHE A 112 24.40 46.55 0.04
N GLU A 113 25.59 47.13 0.11
CA GLU A 113 26.85 46.39 -0.03
C GLU A 113 27.01 45.36 1.09
N SER A 114 26.65 45.72 2.32
CA SER A 114 26.67 44.82 3.47
C SER A 114 25.74 43.61 3.30
N ILE A 115 24.53 43.84 2.77
CA ILE A 115 23.58 42.78 2.44
C ILE A 115 24.17 41.85 1.36
N LEU A 116 24.73 42.41 0.28
CA LEU A 116 25.35 41.62 -0.79
C LEU A 116 26.54 40.81 -0.28
N LEU A 117 27.41 41.39 0.54
CA LEU A 117 28.54 40.69 1.16
C LEU A 117 28.05 39.55 2.06
N GLY A 118 26.99 39.76 2.83
CA GLY A 118 26.33 38.71 3.62
C GLY A 118 25.82 37.56 2.75
N PHE A 119 25.18 37.85 1.62
CA PHE A 119 24.76 36.82 0.66
C PHE A 119 25.96 36.07 0.05
N MET A 120 27.02 36.77 -0.36
CA MET A 120 28.23 36.13 -0.91
C MET A 120 28.88 35.20 0.12
N LEU A 121 28.93 35.63 1.38
CA LEU A 121 29.41 34.80 2.48
C LEU A 121 28.52 33.56 2.70
N GLY A 122 27.21 33.71 2.54
CA GLY A 122 26.27 32.58 2.56
C GLY A 122 26.45 31.60 1.39
N PHE A 123 26.73 32.10 0.18
CA PHE A 123 27.07 31.26 -0.97
C PHE A 123 28.36 30.48 -0.75
N GLU A 124 29.40 31.13 -0.23
CA GLU A 124 30.64 30.44 0.15
C GLU A 124 30.39 29.43 1.28
N GLY A 125 29.47 29.73 2.20
CA GLY A 125 29.01 28.80 3.23
C GLY A 125 28.43 27.49 2.67
N GLN A 126 27.99 27.43 1.42
CA GLN A 126 27.57 26.16 0.80
C GLN A 126 28.76 25.20 0.59
N ALA A 127 29.95 25.73 0.30
CA ALA A 127 31.15 24.93 0.10
C ALA A 127 31.65 24.25 1.39
N ILE A 128 31.21 24.73 2.57
CA ILE A 128 31.39 24.04 3.87
C ILE A 128 30.94 22.59 3.76
N PHE A 129 29.78 22.33 3.16
CA PHE A 129 29.22 21.00 3.09
C PHE A 129 30.04 20.08 2.18
N ILE A 130 30.69 20.61 1.14
CA ILE A 130 31.53 19.83 0.24
C ILE A 130 32.84 19.47 0.94
N VAL A 131 33.53 20.47 1.51
CA VAL A 131 34.83 20.26 2.17
C VAL A 131 34.67 19.50 3.48
N GLY A 132 33.67 19.87 4.28
CA GLY A 132 33.30 19.17 5.51
C GLY A 132 32.96 17.71 5.25
N HIS A 133 32.13 17.42 4.23
CA HIS A 133 31.81 16.06 3.82
C HIS A 133 33.07 15.25 3.45
N GLU A 134 33.95 15.78 2.60
CA GLU A 134 35.18 15.07 2.23
C GLU A 134 36.04 14.78 3.48
N LEU A 135 36.14 15.72 4.41
CA LEU A 135 36.97 15.59 5.62
C LEU A 135 36.42 14.57 6.62
N ILE A 136 35.10 14.48 6.79
CA ILE A 136 34.50 13.47 7.68
C ILE A 136 34.71 12.03 7.15
N HIS A 137 34.84 11.86 5.83
CA HIS A 137 35.17 10.59 5.15
C HIS A 137 36.65 10.19 5.22
N ARG A 138 37.54 11.12 5.59
CA ARG A 138 38.97 10.81 5.75
C ARG A 138 39.21 9.80 6.88
N ARG A 139 40.29 9.03 6.80
CA ARG A 139 40.66 8.08 7.87
C ARG A 139 41.28 8.76 9.09
N SER A 140 41.89 9.93 8.89
CA SER A 140 42.55 10.65 9.97
C SER A 140 41.55 11.28 10.93
N LYS A 141 41.75 11.10 12.24
CA LYS A 141 40.86 11.67 13.26
C LYS A 141 40.85 13.20 13.26
N TRP A 142 42.00 13.83 13.04
CA TRP A 142 42.08 15.30 13.04
C TRP A 142 41.34 15.89 11.85
N GLU A 143 41.41 15.25 10.67
CA GLU A 143 40.65 15.69 9.48
C GLU A 143 39.15 15.58 9.75
N ARG A 144 38.70 14.49 10.36
CA ARG A 144 37.28 14.33 10.74
C ARG A 144 36.80 15.43 11.68
N TYR A 145 37.58 15.74 12.72
CA TYR A 145 37.20 16.80 13.66
C TYR A 145 37.19 18.18 13.02
N ILE A 146 38.09 18.47 12.08
CA ILE A 146 38.01 19.70 11.28
C ILE A 146 36.74 19.68 10.41
N GLY A 147 36.42 18.55 9.78
CA GLY A 147 35.19 18.40 9.01
C GLY A 147 33.94 18.68 9.84
N GLU A 148 33.86 18.12 11.04
CA GLU A 148 32.76 18.38 11.99
C GLU A 148 32.70 19.85 12.44
N PHE A 149 33.86 20.46 12.75
CA PHE A 149 33.98 21.87 13.12
C PHE A 149 33.51 22.81 11.99
N LEU A 150 33.82 22.47 10.74
CA LEU A 150 33.32 23.19 9.56
C LEU A 150 31.81 23.01 9.42
N LEU A 151 31.28 21.80 9.52
CA LEU A 151 29.83 21.56 9.47
C LEU A 151 29.08 22.30 10.61
N ALA A 152 29.73 22.48 11.77
CA ALA A 152 29.22 23.30 12.86
C ALA A 152 29.10 24.80 12.49
N SER A 153 29.97 25.30 11.61
CA SER A 153 29.87 26.67 11.06
C SER A 153 28.76 26.82 10.01
N GLY A 154 28.10 25.74 9.62
CA GLY A 154 26.84 25.75 8.87
C GLY A 154 25.64 25.38 9.76
N SER A 155 25.81 25.36 11.08
CA SER A 155 24.82 24.94 12.08
C SER A 155 24.28 23.51 11.87
N TYR A 156 25.05 22.64 11.21
CA TYR A 156 24.60 21.30 10.82
C TYR A 156 25.63 20.18 11.07
N PRO A 157 26.32 20.13 12.23
CA PRO A 157 27.40 19.16 12.49
C PRO A 157 26.91 17.72 12.68
N HIS A 158 25.65 17.53 13.09
CA HIS A 158 25.05 16.21 13.26
C HIS A 158 24.92 15.42 11.94
N TYR A 159 25.01 16.12 10.79
CA TYR A 159 25.16 15.50 9.47
C TYR A 159 26.29 14.48 9.43
N ALA A 160 27.40 14.71 10.14
CA ALA A 160 28.48 13.73 10.19
C ALA A 160 28.02 12.38 10.75
N THR A 161 27.21 12.38 11.82
CA THR A 161 26.66 11.13 12.37
C THR A 161 25.61 10.52 11.46
N GLU A 162 24.68 11.34 10.99
CA GLU A 162 23.58 10.91 10.11
C GLU A 162 24.13 10.25 8.85
N HIS A 163 24.96 10.98 8.12
CA HIS A 163 25.44 10.60 6.82
C HIS A 163 26.19 9.26 6.82
N PHE A 164 27.02 8.98 7.84
CA PHE A 164 27.72 7.70 7.96
C PHE A 164 26.83 6.52 8.34
N TYR A 165 26.05 6.71 9.40
CA TYR A 165 25.40 5.58 10.06
C TYR A 165 23.97 5.35 9.56
N ILE A 166 23.41 6.32 8.84
CA ILE A 166 22.06 6.26 8.26
C ILE A 166 22.20 6.29 6.75
N HIS A 167 22.47 7.46 6.14
CA HIS A 167 22.50 7.63 4.68
C HIS A 167 23.37 6.57 3.97
N HIS A 168 24.68 6.48 4.25
CA HIS A 168 25.55 5.49 3.58
C HIS A 168 25.16 4.04 3.85
N ALA A 169 24.73 3.72 5.07
CA ALA A 169 24.38 2.36 5.46
C ALA A 169 23.06 1.90 4.80
N HIS A 170 22.12 2.83 4.65
CA HIS A 170 20.73 2.56 4.30
C HIS A 170 20.27 3.22 3.00
N VAL A 171 21.17 3.84 2.22
CA VAL A 171 20.86 4.47 0.93
C VAL A 171 20.04 3.55 0.04
N GLY A 172 19.01 4.13 -0.57
CA GLY A 172 18.02 3.46 -1.42
C GLY A 172 17.07 2.54 -0.66
N THR A 173 16.98 2.62 0.67
CA THR A 173 16.02 1.81 1.47
C THR A 173 15.06 2.71 2.23
N PRO A 174 13.91 2.19 2.70
CA PRO A 174 12.97 2.96 3.54
C PRO A 174 13.57 3.51 4.84
N PHE A 175 14.70 2.96 5.30
CA PHE A 175 15.40 3.43 6.50
C PHE A 175 16.23 4.70 6.28
N ASP A 176 16.43 5.11 5.03
CA ASP A 176 17.11 6.34 4.65
C ASP A 176 16.09 7.35 4.09
N VAL A 177 15.84 8.41 4.85
CA VAL A 177 14.95 9.50 4.41
C VAL A 177 15.59 10.33 3.29
N GLY A 178 16.92 10.33 3.21
CA GLY A 178 17.72 11.02 2.21
C GLY A 178 17.54 10.47 0.80
N SER A 179 17.06 9.22 0.69
CA SER A 179 16.66 8.59 -0.57
C SER A 179 15.19 8.90 -0.88
N ALA A 180 14.96 10.00 -1.60
CA ALA A 180 13.62 10.43 -1.99
C ALA A 180 12.96 9.42 -2.95
N PRO A 181 11.77 8.87 -2.64
CA PRO A 181 11.06 7.99 -3.56
C PRO A 181 10.59 8.70 -4.83
N LYS A 182 10.31 7.93 -5.87
CA LYS A 182 9.67 8.42 -7.10
C LYS A 182 8.36 9.15 -6.76
N GLY A 183 8.10 10.27 -7.43
CA GLY A 183 6.93 11.12 -7.20
C GLY A 183 6.96 11.99 -5.93
N GLN A 184 7.91 11.83 -5.00
CA GLN A 184 8.00 12.72 -3.83
C GLN A 184 8.60 14.06 -4.24
N SER A 185 7.94 15.19 -3.97
CA SER A 185 8.49 16.52 -4.28
C SER A 185 9.58 16.96 -3.30
N LEU A 186 10.47 17.86 -3.73
CA LEU A 186 11.47 18.50 -2.85
C LEU A 186 10.83 19.13 -1.60
N TRP A 187 9.65 19.73 -1.75
CA TRP A 187 8.92 20.40 -0.67
C TRP A 187 8.35 19.43 0.38
N GLN A 188 8.04 18.19 -0.01
CA GLN A 188 7.68 17.12 0.92
C GLN A 188 8.92 16.47 1.54
N TYR A 189 9.98 16.32 0.74
CA TYR A 189 11.24 15.70 1.15
C TYR A 189 11.99 16.54 2.21
N PHE A 190 12.23 17.83 1.94
CA PHE A 190 13.12 18.68 2.72
C PHE A 190 12.76 18.77 4.22
N PRO A 191 11.51 19.07 4.64
CA PRO A 191 11.18 19.15 6.07
C PRO A 191 11.26 17.78 6.76
N ARG A 192 10.89 16.70 6.06
CA ARG A 192 10.99 15.32 6.57
C ARG A 192 12.44 14.93 6.82
N GLU A 193 13.29 15.22 5.85
CA GLU A 193 14.72 14.97 5.87
C GLU A 193 15.43 15.78 6.97
N LEU A 194 15.12 17.07 7.09
CA LEU A 194 15.71 17.92 8.14
C LEU A 194 15.41 17.39 9.54
N ARG A 195 14.16 16.97 9.79
CA ARG A 195 13.73 16.37 11.06
C ARG A 195 14.43 15.04 11.29
N SER A 196 14.41 14.16 10.28
CA SER A 196 15.00 12.82 10.34
C SER A 196 16.49 12.86 10.68
N ASN A 197 17.23 13.82 10.13
CA ASN A 197 18.66 13.89 10.36
C ASN A 197 19.04 14.20 11.80
N ILE A 198 18.30 15.11 12.46
CA ILE A 198 18.55 15.45 13.86
C ILE A 198 18.12 14.29 14.76
N THR A 199 16.90 13.79 14.60
CA THR A 199 16.34 12.75 15.48
C THR A 199 17.05 11.41 15.27
N GLY A 200 17.30 11.03 14.02
CA GLY A 200 18.01 9.83 13.62
C GLY A 200 19.48 9.84 14.07
N ALA A 201 20.20 10.94 13.87
CA ALA A 201 21.58 11.07 14.36
C ALA A 201 21.64 10.93 15.88
N TRP A 202 20.72 11.56 16.62
CA TRP A 202 20.67 11.47 18.08
C TRP A 202 20.35 10.04 18.54
N ALA A 203 19.34 9.40 17.94
CA ALA A 203 18.97 8.03 18.24
C ALA A 203 20.14 7.06 17.99
N THR A 204 20.86 7.24 16.88
CA THR A 204 22.02 6.44 16.51
C THR A 204 23.20 6.63 17.46
N ALA A 205 23.54 7.89 17.78
CA ALA A 205 24.58 8.20 18.76
C ALA A 205 24.23 7.62 20.14
N SER A 206 22.98 7.78 20.58
CA SER A 206 22.47 7.24 21.84
C SER A 206 22.52 5.71 21.90
N ALA A 207 22.12 5.03 20.81
CA ALA A 207 22.20 3.58 20.71
C ALA A 207 23.64 3.07 20.79
N ARG A 208 24.60 3.80 20.19
CA ARG A 208 26.02 3.49 20.30
C ARG A 208 26.53 3.66 21.75
N MET A 209 26.10 4.71 22.45
CA MET A 209 26.45 4.90 23.87
C MET A 209 25.94 3.75 24.74
N ARG A 210 24.70 3.31 24.53
CA ARG A 210 24.11 2.14 25.20
C ARG A 210 24.90 0.86 24.90
N ARG A 211 25.26 0.59 23.63
CA ARG A 211 26.09 -0.57 23.25
C ARG A 211 27.47 -0.57 23.92
N MET A 212 28.06 0.62 24.12
CA MET A 212 29.32 0.79 24.84
C MET A 212 29.16 0.81 26.37
N LYS A 213 27.94 0.60 26.89
CA LYS A 213 27.60 0.70 28.33
C LYS A 213 28.02 2.02 28.97
N ARG A 214 27.88 3.13 28.23
CA ARG A 214 28.20 4.49 28.70
C ARG A 214 26.93 5.35 28.79
N PRO A 215 26.84 6.28 29.76
CA PRO A 215 25.71 7.18 29.85
C PRO A 215 25.68 8.19 28.70
N LEU A 216 24.50 8.76 28.40
CA LEU A 216 24.31 9.68 27.26
C LEU A 216 25.11 10.98 27.37
N TRP A 217 25.40 11.43 28.60
CA TRP A 217 26.20 12.63 28.90
C TRP A 217 27.71 12.39 28.87
N HIS A 218 28.17 11.17 28.59
CA HIS A 218 29.60 10.91 28.49
C HIS A 218 30.19 11.64 27.27
N PHE A 219 31.34 12.29 27.45
CA PHE A 219 32.01 13.15 26.45
C PHE A 219 32.30 12.50 25.09
N SER A 220 32.29 11.16 25.03
CA SER A 220 32.42 10.41 23.77
C SER A 220 31.16 10.44 22.89
N ASN A 221 30.04 10.95 23.40
CA ASN A 221 28.88 11.23 22.58
C ASN A 221 29.17 12.48 21.72
N PRO A 222 29.20 12.37 20.39
CA PRO A 222 29.63 13.47 19.52
C PRO A 222 28.74 14.70 19.61
N PHE A 223 27.48 14.57 20.06
CA PHE A 223 26.55 15.70 20.19
C PHE A 223 27.04 16.80 21.14
N TRP A 224 27.84 16.47 22.15
CA TRP A 224 28.42 17.48 23.03
C TRP A 224 29.46 18.32 22.30
N ARG A 225 30.32 17.68 21.51
CA ARG A 225 31.27 18.38 20.64
C ARG A 225 30.53 19.24 19.61
N TYR A 226 29.54 18.67 18.92
CA TYR A 226 28.69 19.39 17.96
C TYR A 226 28.04 20.64 18.57
N GLY A 227 27.50 20.53 19.78
CA GLY A 227 26.89 21.64 20.50
C GLY A 227 27.89 22.73 20.86
N ILE A 228 29.07 22.35 21.38
CA ILE A 228 30.14 23.29 21.74
C ILE A 228 30.67 24.03 20.51
N GLU A 229 30.95 23.31 19.42
CA GLU A 229 31.46 23.91 18.17
C GLU A 229 30.44 24.86 17.55
N THR A 230 29.17 24.45 17.49
CA THR A 230 28.09 25.31 16.99
C THR A 230 27.94 26.55 17.86
N ALA A 231 27.90 26.39 19.19
CA ALA A 231 27.81 27.51 20.12
C ALA A 231 28.98 28.48 19.98
N ALA A 232 30.21 27.99 19.76
CA ALA A 232 31.37 28.84 19.54
C ALA A 232 31.20 29.75 18.31
N TRP A 233 30.68 29.23 17.21
CA TRP A 233 30.37 30.04 16.02
C TRP A 233 29.33 31.12 16.29
N TYR A 234 28.23 30.76 16.97
CA TYR A 234 27.20 31.74 17.34
C TYR A 234 27.70 32.80 18.31
N VAL A 235 28.59 32.45 19.25
CA VAL A 235 29.24 33.41 20.16
C VAL A 235 30.12 34.38 19.38
N ILE A 236 30.89 33.91 18.40
CA ILE A 236 31.71 34.78 17.54
C ILE A 236 30.82 35.75 16.75
N VAL A 237 29.75 35.25 16.13
CA VAL A 237 28.80 36.09 15.37
C VAL A 237 28.13 37.13 16.28
N PHE A 238 27.68 36.72 17.47
CA PHE A 238 27.06 37.61 18.44
C PHE A 238 28.05 38.68 18.94
N ALA A 239 29.30 38.30 19.22
CA ALA A 239 30.32 39.23 19.69
C ALA A 239 30.66 40.32 18.67
N ILE A 240 30.51 40.05 17.37
CA ILE A 240 30.83 40.98 16.29
C ILE A 240 29.62 41.85 15.91
N GLY A 241 28.44 41.25 15.72
CA GLY A 241 27.27 41.95 15.15
C GLY A 241 25.98 41.84 15.97
N GLY A 242 26.04 41.32 17.20
CA GLY A 242 24.90 41.19 18.10
C GLY A 242 23.81 40.24 17.58
N TRP A 243 22.59 40.41 18.08
CA TRP A 243 21.45 39.55 17.75
C TRP A 243 21.03 39.60 16.29
N ILE A 244 21.18 40.75 15.62
CA ILE A 244 20.83 40.89 14.19
C ILE A 244 21.73 39.98 13.35
N ALA A 245 23.05 39.98 13.61
CA ALA A 245 23.98 39.10 12.92
C ALA A 245 23.68 37.62 13.18
N VAL A 246 23.27 37.25 14.41
CA VAL A 246 22.86 35.88 14.75
C VAL A 246 21.67 35.41 13.91
N VAL A 247 20.63 36.24 13.78
CA VAL A 247 19.43 35.89 12.98
C VAL A 247 19.81 35.75 11.51
N ILE A 248 20.58 36.69 10.96
CA ILE A 248 21.04 36.62 9.56
C ILE A 248 21.89 35.37 9.33
N TYR A 249 22.85 35.09 10.22
CA TYR A 249 23.69 33.90 10.14
C TYR A 249 22.86 32.61 10.18
N MET A 250 21.85 32.53 11.03
CA MET A 250 20.93 31.39 11.08
C MET A 250 20.18 31.19 9.75
N LEU A 251 19.69 32.27 9.13
CA LEU A 251 19.02 32.22 7.83
C LEU A 251 19.97 31.78 6.71
N LEU A 252 21.22 32.28 6.71
CA LEU A 252 22.23 31.87 5.74
C LEU A 252 22.65 30.40 5.92
N CYS A 253 22.78 29.93 7.16
CA CYS A 253 23.02 28.51 7.45
C CYS A 253 21.87 27.63 6.94
N LEU A 254 20.61 28.06 7.16
CA LEU A 254 19.44 27.34 6.65
C LEU A 254 19.44 27.27 5.12
N LEU A 255 19.80 28.36 4.44
CA LEU A 255 19.94 28.39 2.98
C LEU A 255 21.05 27.44 2.49
N ALA A 256 22.17 27.37 3.20
CA ALA A 256 23.26 26.46 2.87
C ALA A 256 22.86 24.99 3.07
N VAL A 257 22.16 24.67 4.17
CA VAL A 257 21.57 23.34 4.41
C VAL A 257 20.54 22.99 3.32
N PHE A 258 19.69 23.94 2.93
CA PHE A 258 18.74 23.75 1.84
C PHE A 258 19.44 23.41 0.51
N SER A 259 20.51 24.14 0.16
CA SER A 259 21.31 23.88 -1.04
C SER A 259 21.99 22.51 -1.03
N MET A 260 22.49 22.06 0.12
CA MET A 260 23.05 20.70 0.25
C MET A 260 21.96 19.62 0.15
N LYS A 261 20.78 19.86 0.74
CA LYS A 261 19.70 18.86 0.71
C LYS A 261 19.00 18.76 -0.63
N ILE A 262 18.95 19.83 -1.43
CA ILE A 262 18.48 19.73 -2.81
C ILE A 262 19.44 18.91 -3.67
N SER A 263 20.76 18.98 -3.43
CA SER A 263 21.71 18.10 -4.14
C SER A 263 21.53 16.64 -3.74
N ASN A 264 21.40 16.36 -2.44
CA ASN A 264 21.14 15.00 -1.97
C ASN A 264 19.86 14.43 -2.59
N TYR A 265 18.80 15.25 -2.67
CA TYR A 265 17.53 14.88 -3.26
C TYR A 265 17.69 14.40 -4.71
N PHE A 266 18.29 15.20 -5.61
CA PHE A 266 18.43 14.75 -7.00
C PHE A 266 19.45 13.64 -7.19
N GLN A 267 20.44 13.50 -6.31
CA GLN A 267 21.44 12.43 -6.37
C GLN A 267 20.85 11.05 -6.02
N HIS A 268 19.73 11.00 -5.30
CA HIS A 268 19.08 9.76 -4.87
C HIS A 268 17.63 9.61 -5.33
N TYR A 269 17.12 10.55 -6.11
CA TYR A 269 15.72 10.58 -6.50
C TYR A 269 15.26 9.31 -7.23
N GLY A 270 14.26 8.64 -6.67
CA GLY A 270 13.57 7.49 -7.27
C GLY A 270 14.36 6.17 -7.27
N LEU A 271 15.65 6.17 -6.92
CA LEU A 271 16.49 4.98 -6.93
C LEU A 271 16.35 4.23 -5.61
N THR A 272 15.98 2.95 -5.70
CA THR A 272 15.76 2.09 -4.54
C THR A 272 16.60 0.81 -4.64
N ARG A 273 16.84 0.18 -3.49
CA ARG A 273 17.47 -1.14 -3.39
C ARG A 273 16.37 -2.18 -3.25
N VAL A 274 16.54 -3.29 -3.96
CA VAL A 274 15.61 -4.41 -3.89
C VAL A 274 15.83 -5.20 -2.59
N ARG A 275 14.71 -5.66 -2.01
CA ARG A 275 14.73 -6.57 -0.86
C ARG A 275 14.94 -8.01 -1.36
N LEU A 276 15.92 -8.69 -0.80
CA LEU A 276 16.27 -10.07 -1.16
C LEU A 276 15.37 -11.07 -0.40
N PRO A 277 15.26 -12.33 -0.89
CA PRO A 277 14.46 -13.38 -0.23
C PRO A 277 14.83 -13.66 1.24
N ASN A 278 16.03 -13.27 1.67
CA ASN A 278 16.47 -13.39 3.07
C ASN A 278 16.02 -12.22 3.96
N GLY A 279 15.14 -11.35 3.47
CA GLY A 279 14.62 -10.16 4.17
C GLY A 279 15.60 -8.98 4.23
N ARG A 280 16.83 -9.12 3.72
CA ARG A 280 17.82 -8.02 3.69
C ARG A 280 17.76 -7.30 2.36
N TYR A 281 18.00 -5.99 2.39
CA TYR A 281 18.24 -5.23 1.16
C TYR A 281 19.56 -5.63 0.51
N GLU A 282 19.62 -5.57 -0.81
CA GLU A 282 20.84 -5.78 -1.56
C GLU A 282 21.95 -4.79 -1.17
N ARG A 283 23.20 -5.14 -1.49
CA ARG A 283 24.35 -4.28 -1.22
C ARG A 283 24.32 -3.05 -2.12
N VAL A 284 24.86 -1.94 -1.63
CA VAL A 284 25.01 -0.71 -2.41
C VAL A 284 25.87 -0.98 -3.66
N ARG A 285 25.38 -0.55 -4.83
CA ARG A 285 25.98 -0.71 -6.16
C ARG A 285 25.94 0.63 -6.90
N PRO A 286 26.72 0.82 -7.98
CA PRO A 286 26.79 2.11 -8.67
C PRO A 286 25.45 2.58 -9.27
N HIS A 287 24.49 1.68 -9.47
CA HIS A 287 23.17 2.04 -9.96
C HIS A 287 22.20 2.53 -8.89
N HIS A 288 22.57 2.57 -7.60
CA HIS A 288 21.70 3.09 -6.53
C HIS A 288 21.88 4.60 -6.26
N SER A 289 22.58 5.32 -7.13
CA SER A 289 22.75 6.78 -7.04
C SER A 289 23.02 7.36 -8.42
N TRP A 290 22.48 8.56 -8.67
CA TRP A 290 22.76 9.30 -9.89
C TRP A 290 24.18 9.89 -9.84
N SER A 291 24.87 9.87 -10.98
CA SER A 291 26.22 10.44 -11.11
C SER A 291 26.32 11.48 -12.21
N ALA A 292 27.32 12.36 -12.13
CA ALA A 292 27.70 13.26 -13.22
C ALA A 292 29.23 13.38 -13.32
N ASN A 293 29.70 13.90 -14.46
CA ASN A 293 31.15 14.01 -14.74
C ASN A 293 31.54 15.33 -15.41
N TYR A 294 30.80 16.41 -15.16
CA TYR A 294 31.15 17.71 -15.71
C TYR A 294 32.47 18.23 -15.15
N ARG A 295 33.36 18.69 -16.02
CA ARG A 295 34.74 19.03 -15.67
C ARG A 295 34.84 20.15 -14.63
N TYR A 296 34.10 21.22 -14.84
CA TYR A 296 34.17 22.40 -13.97
C TYR A 296 33.62 22.06 -12.59
N SER A 297 32.43 21.46 -12.52
CA SER A 297 31.85 21.00 -11.26
C SER A 297 32.73 19.96 -10.54
N LYS A 298 33.56 19.16 -11.25
CA LYS A 298 34.50 18.22 -10.60
C LYS A 298 35.60 18.97 -9.87
N TRP A 299 36.13 20.03 -10.47
CA TRP A 299 37.14 20.88 -9.85
C TRP A 299 36.56 21.65 -8.67
N MET A 300 35.35 22.19 -8.83
CA MET A 300 34.67 22.98 -7.81
C MET A 300 34.21 22.16 -6.61
N PHE A 301 33.68 20.97 -6.86
CA PHE A 301 33.06 20.14 -5.84
C PHE A 301 33.92 18.94 -5.43
N PHE A 302 35.23 18.99 -5.70
CA PHE A 302 36.16 17.90 -5.38
C PHE A 302 35.60 16.53 -5.80
N ASN A 303 35.28 16.35 -7.08
CA ASN A 303 34.70 15.11 -7.65
C ASN A 303 33.41 14.58 -7.01
N MET A 304 32.71 15.32 -6.14
CA MET A 304 31.47 14.85 -5.48
C MET A 304 30.39 14.34 -6.45
N GLN A 305 30.41 14.82 -7.70
CA GLN A 305 29.52 14.35 -8.76
C GLN A 305 29.63 12.85 -9.06
N ARG A 306 30.75 12.20 -8.72
CA ARG A 306 30.95 10.75 -8.84
C ARG A 306 30.31 10.02 -7.65
N HIS A 307 29.05 10.36 -7.42
CA HIS A 307 28.32 10.04 -6.21
C HIS A 307 28.03 8.55 -6.06
N ALA A 308 27.76 7.85 -7.16
CA ALA A 308 27.59 6.40 -7.16
C ALA A 308 28.81 5.66 -6.60
N ASP A 309 30.01 6.04 -7.04
CA ASP A 309 31.24 5.41 -6.56
C ASP A 309 31.54 5.77 -5.10
N HIS A 310 31.20 6.99 -4.71
CA HIS A 310 31.27 7.44 -3.32
C HIS A 310 30.39 6.56 -2.41
N HIS A 311 29.17 6.24 -2.82
CA HIS A 311 28.29 5.34 -2.06
C HIS A 311 28.76 3.88 -2.04
N VAL A 312 29.38 3.41 -3.12
CA VAL A 312 29.96 2.06 -3.19
C VAL A 312 31.23 1.94 -2.34
N SER A 313 31.96 3.03 -2.14
CA SER A 313 33.22 3.07 -1.39
C SER A 313 33.37 4.39 -0.65
N ASP A 314 32.62 4.54 0.45
CA ASP A 314 32.56 5.75 1.29
C ASP A 314 33.92 6.24 1.78
N THR A 315 34.87 5.34 2.05
CA THR A 315 36.24 5.69 2.48
C THR A 315 37.20 6.10 1.36
N ARG A 316 36.74 6.13 0.10
CA ARG A 316 37.57 6.50 -1.05
C ARG A 316 37.69 8.02 -1.15
N VAL A 317 38.92 8.52 -1.00
CA VAL A 317 39.21 9.95 -1.12
C VAL A 317 38.84 10.48 -2.50
N TYR A 318 38.40 11.74 -2.56
CA TYR A 318 37.83 12.30 -3.79
C TYR A 318 38.62 12.15 -5.11
N PRO A 319 39.98 12.26 -5.15
CA PRO A 319 40.70 12.13 -6.43
C PRO A 319 40.64 10.71 -7.01
N LEU A 320 40.31 9.71 -6.19
CA LEU A 320 40.21 8.32 -6.58
C LEU A 320 38.77 7.89 -6.89
N LEU A 321 37.78 8.77 -6.73
CA LEU A 321 36.40 8.46 -7.12
C LEU A 321 36.32 8.13 -8.61
N GLN A 322 35.57 7.08 -8.94
CA GLN A 322 35.49 6.53 -10.29
C GLN A 322 34.22 7.00 -10.99
N HIS A 323 34.38 7.31 -12.28
CA HIS A 323 33.25 7.32 -13.19
C HIS A 323 32.93 5.89 -13.59
N HIS A 324 31.67 5.52 -13.43
CA HIS A 324 31.07 4.32 -13.98
C HIS A 324 30.28 4.68 -15.24
N ALA A 325 30.41 3.88 -16.29
CA ALA A 325 29.66 4.07 -17.53
C ALA A 325 28.14 3.89 -17.31
N ALA A 326 27.33 4.35 -18.27
CA ALA A 326 25.87 4.44 -18.13
C ALA A 326 25.21 3.07 -17.89
N ASP A 327 25.77 2.00 -18.46
CA ASP A 327 25.36 0.60 -18.27
C ASP A 327 25.53 0.09 -16.83
N LYS A 328 26.27 0.81 -15.99
CA LYS A 328 26.54 0.46 -14.59
C LYS A 328 26.01 1.47 -13.60
N SER A 329 25.85 2.74 -14.00
CA SER A 329 25.45 3.83 -13.12
C SER A 329 24.65 4.87 -13.89
N PRO A 330 23.44 5.21 -13.40
CA PRO A 330 22.60 6.18 -14.06
C PRO A 330 23.24 7.58 -13.97
N GLN A 331 23.15 8.33 -15.07
CA GLN A 331 23.75 9.65 -15.18
C GLN A 331 22.69 10.74 -15.04
N LEU A 332 23.02 11.83 -14.34
CA LEU A 332 22.17 13.00 -14.23
C LEU A 332 21.96 13.64 -15.63
N PRO A 333 20.73 14.05 -15.96
CA PRO A 333 20.40 14.54 -17.31
C PRO A 333 20.86 15.98 -17.58
N ASP A 334 21.30 16.73 -16.57
CA ASP A 334 21.76 18.11 -16.70
C ASP A 334 22.84 18.43 -15.64
N THR A 335 23.42 19.62 -15.74
CA THR A 335 24.34 20.22 -14.77
C THR A 335 23.68 20.36 -13.39
N TYR A 336 24.49 20.29 -12.32
CA TYR A 336 24.01 20.43 -10.94
C TYR A 336 23.20 21.73 -10.75
N SER A 337 23.68 22.85 -11.29
CA SER A 337 22.97 24.13 -11.21
C SER A 337 21.62 24.12 -11.93
N GLY A 338 21.51 23.41 -13.06
CA GLY A 338 20.24 23.27 -13.78
C GLY A 338 19.23 22.46 -12.97
N LEU A 339 19.68 21.33 -12.42
CA LEU A 339 18.84 20.44 -11.62
C LEU A 339 18.42 21.04 -10.29
N MET A 340 19.26 21.86 -9.64
CA MET A 340 18.87 22.62 -8.44
C MET A 340 17.65 23.51 -8.72
N ILE A 341 17.61 24.22 -9.85
CA ILE A 341 16.47 25.06 -10.20
C ILE A 341 15.24 24.20 -10.53
N GLU A 342 15.41 23.13 -11.30
CA GLU A 342 14.30 22.28 -11.72
C GLU A 342 13.67 21.48 -10.58
N ALA A 343 14.46 21.00 -9.61
CA ALA A 343 13.96 20.26 -8.46
C ALA A 343 13.00 21.08 -7.58
N MET A 344 13.12 22.42 -7.61
CA MET A 344 12.19 23.33 -6.92
C MET A 344 10.83 23.47 -7.64
N MET A 345 10.70 22.98 -8.88
CA MET A 345 9.50 23.04 -9.70
C MET A 345 8.94 21.62 -9.94
N PRO A 346 8.09 21.07 -9.04
CA PRO A 346 7.72 19.64 -9.04
C PRO A 346 7.23 19.12 -10.40
N LYS A 347 6.36 19.88 -11.10
CA LYS A 347 5.85 19.48 -12.42
C LYS A 347 6.97 19.26 -13.45
N ARG A 348 7.97 20.15 -13.48
CA ARG A 348 9.10 20.04 -14.42
C ARG A 348 10.08 18.95 -13.98
N TRP A 349 10.28 18.83 -12.67
CA TRP A 349 11.11 17.79 -12.08
C TRP A 349 10.62 16.38 -12.42
N PHE A 350 9.35 16.08 -12.14
CA PHE A 350 8.75 14.77 -12.38
C PHE A 350 8.72 14.42 -13.87
N ALA A 351 8.33 15.38 -14.72
CA ALA A 351 8.34 15.19 -16.17
C ALA A 351 9.74 14.85 -16.73
N LYS A 352 10.82 15.29 -16.06
CA LYS A 352 12.20 14.98 -16.46
C LYS A 352 12.71 13.68 -15.84
N MET A 353 12.52 13.50 -14.53
CA MET A 353 13.20 12.44 -13.77
C MET A 353 12.43 11.14 -13.68
N ASP A 354 11.10 11.17 -13.63
CA ASP A 354 10.30 9.93 -13.51
C ASP A 354 10.53 8.96 -14.68
N PRO A 355 10.59 9.42 -15.95
CA PRO A 355 10.92 8.54 -17.08
C PRO A 355 12.32 7.93 -16.98
N LEU A 356 13.28 8.66 -16.41
CA LEU A 356 14.65 8.17 -16.22
C LEU A 356 14.72 7.13 -15.08
N VAL A 357 13.90 7.28 -14.05
CA VAL A 357 13.72 6.27 -13.00
C VAL A 357 13.09 5.01 -13.61
N ASP A 358 12.10 5.13 -14.48
CA ASP A 358 11.50 3.97 -15.16
C ASP A 358 12.48 3.26 -16.10
N GLN A 359 13.28 4.03 -16.85
CA GLN A 359 14.39 3.48 -17.62
C GLN A 359 15.36 2.70 -16.72
N TRP A 360 15.77 3.30 -15.60
CA TRP A 360 16.64 2.64 -14.62
C TRP A 360 16.02 1.34 -14.07
N ARG A 361 14.72 1.31 -13.75
CA ARG A 361 14.02 0.10 -13.31
C ARG A 361 14.14 -1.02 -14.35
N SER A 362 13.82 -0.71 -15.61
CA SER A 362 13.87 -1.69 -16.70
C SER A 362 15.30 -2.18 -17.02
N GLU A 363 16.30 -1.31 -16.91
CA GLU A 363 17.69 -1.64 -17.24
C GLU A 363 18.37 -2.47 -16.16
N PHE A 364 18.20 -2.11 -14.88
CA PHE A 364 18.91 -2.74 -13.77
C PHE A 364 18.11 -3.84 -13.06
N TYR A 365 16.79 -3.87 -13.22
CA TYR A 365 15.89 -4.84 -12.60
C TYR A 365 14.80 -5.34 -13.57
N PRO A 366 15.18 -5.94 -14.72
CA PRO A 366 14.22 -6.42 -15.71
C PRO A 366 13.25 -7.48 -15.15
N ASP A 367 13.63 -8.16 -14.07
CA ASP A 367 12.82 -9.18 -13.41
C ASP A 367 11.64 -8.60 -12.59
N ILE A 368 11.69 -7.32 -12.23
CA ILE A 368 10.65 -6.64 -11.45
C ILE A 368 9.73 -5.88 -12.41
N LYS A 369 8.62 -6.53 -12.78
CA LYS A 369 7.58 -5.93 -13.64
C LYS A 369 6.68 -4.95 -12.88
N ASP A 370 6.38 -5.23 -11.61
CA ASP A 370 5.52 -4.41 -10.77
C ASP A 370 6.29 -3.77 -9.61
N TRP A 371 6.26 -2.43 -9.57
CA TRP A 371 6.89 -1.60 -8.55
C TRP A 371 5.90 -1.00 -7.54
N SER A 372 4.62 -1.30 -7.69
CA SER A 372 3.53 -0.76 -6.86
C SER A 372 3.83 -0.88 -5.36
N ALA A 373 4.28 -2.04 -4.90
CA ALA A 373 4.65 -2.27 -3.51
C ALA A 373 5.83 -1.39 -3.05
N TYR A 374 6.87 -1.22 -3.88
CA TYR A 374 8.02 -0.35 -3.58
C TYR A 374 7.64 1.14 -3.56
N ASP A 375 6.70 1.53 -4.41
CA ASP A 375 6.21 2.91 -4.49
C ASP A 375 5.18 3.24 -3.41
N SER A 376 4.52 2.22 -2.85
CA SER A 376 3.49 2.37 -1.83
C SER A 376 4.01 3.11 -0.58
N SER A 377 3.14 3.95 -0.01
CA SER A 377 3.46 4.68 1.21
C SER A 377 3.50 3.74 2.43
N ILE A 378 2.71 2.67 2.39
CA ILE A 378 2.58 1.71 3.47
C ILE A 378 3.84 0.84 3.61
N ALA A 379 4.41 0.34 2.51
CA ALA A 379 5.66 -0.43 2.54
C ALA A 379 6.84 0.39 3.09
N LYS A 380 6.83 1.71 2.87
CA LYS A 380 7.85 2.63 3.39
C LYS A 380 7.72 2.83 4.91
N LYS A 381 6.49 2.86 5.43
CA LYS A 381 6.22 2.99 6.88
C LYS A 381 6.42 1.68 7.63
N HIS A 382 6.15 0.55 6.97
CA HIS A 382 6.22 -0.80 7.52
C HIS A 382 7.19 -1.69 6.73
N PRO A 383 8.50 -1.34 6.68
CA PRO A 383 9.48 -2.12 5.94
C PRO A 383 9.64 -3.55 6.48
N GLU A 384 9.30 -3.81 7.73
CA GLU A 384 9.24 -5.15 8.33
C GLU A 384 8.20 -6.05 7.64
N ALA A 385 7.08 -5.48 7.18
CA ALA A 385 5.98 -6.18 6.54
C ALA A 385 6.05 -6.19 5.00
N PHE A 386 7.16 -5.72 4.42
CA PHE A 386 7.31 -5.54 2.97
C PHE A 386 6.91 -6.78 2.15
N ASP A 387 7.34 -7.97 2.58
CA ASP A 387 7.12 -9.20 1.81
C ASP A 387 5.61 -9.54 1.71
N LYS A 388 4.86 -9.30 2.80
CA LYS A 388 3.39 -9.47 2.84
C LYS A 388 2.68 -8.38 2.03
N ILE A 389 3.16 -7.14 2.10
CA ILE A 389 2.61 -6.03 1.31
C ILE A 389 2.82 -6.30 -0.18
N ALA A 390 4.02 -6.73 -0.58
CA ALA A 390 4.33 -7.06 -1.97
C ALA A 390 3.48 -8.23 -2.48
N GLU A 391 3.25 -9.25 -1.66
CA GLU A 391 2.31 -10.34 -1.96
C GLU A 391 0.90 -9.81 -2.27
N ILE A 392 0.36 -8.95 -1.41
CA ILE A 392 -0.98 -8.37 -1.56
C ILE A 392 -1.05 -7.49 -2.81
N PHE A 393 -0.10 -6.57 -2.99
CA PHE A 393 -0.07 -5.66 -4.13
C PHE A 393 0.02 -6.40 -5.46
N ALA A 394 0.80 -7.49 -5.52
CA ALA A 394 0.93 -8.29 -6.73
C ALA A 394 -0.31 -9.14 -7.05
N ALA A 395 -1.05 -9.60 -6.03
CA ALA A 395 -2.12 -10.60 -6.19
C ALA A 395 -3.53 -10.00 -6.14
N ALA A 396 -3.76 -8.93 -5.38
CA ALA A 396 -5.08 -8.38 -5.09
C ALA A 396 -5.06 -6.85 -5.00
N PRO A 397 -5.22 -6.15 -6.15
CA PRO A 397 -5.27 -4.69 -6.20
C PRO A 397 -6.29 -4.06 -5.24
N ARG A 398 -7.46 -4.67 -5.06
CA ARG A 398 -8.46 -4.20 -4.08
C ARG A 398 -7.93 -4.27 -2.65
N LEU A 399 -7.38 -5.40 -2.22
CA LEU A 399 -6.79 -5.51 -0.88
C LEU A 399 -5.60 -4.58 -0.69
N ALA A 400 -4.83 -4.31 -1.75
CA ALA A 400 -3.76 -3.32 -1.71
C ALA A 400 -4.30 -1.92 -1.36
N GLN A 401 -5.41 -1.50 -1.98
CA GLN A 401 -6.07 -0.23 -1.64
C GLN A 401 -6.63 -0.24 -0.21
N VAL A 402 -7.21 -1.36 0.23
CA VAL A 402 -7.71 -1.52 1.60
C VAL A 402 -6.60 -1.31 2.61
N ILE A 403 -5.45 -1.97 2.46
CA ILE A 403 -4.34 -1.80 3.41
C ILE A 403 -3.73 -0.40 3.32
N GLU A 404 -3.72 0.25 2.15
CA GLU A 404 -3.29 1.65 2.04
C GLU A 404 -4.19 2.62 2.81
N ARG A 405 -5.51 2.40 2.80
CA ARG A 405 -6.48 3.20 3.57
C ARG A 405 -6.46 2.85 5.05
N ASN A 406 -6.27 1.56 5.38
CA ASN A 406 -6.33 1.02 6.73
C ASN A 406 -5.04 0.25 7.10
N PRO A 407 -3.90 0.93 7.37
CA PRO A 407 -2.62 0.26 7.61
C PRO A 407 -2.60 -0.69 8.82
N GLN A 408 -3.49 -0.48 9.78
CA GLN A 408 -3.63 -1.33 10.97
C GLN A 408 -3.99 -2.78 10.61
N MET A 409 -4.60 -3.01 9.44
CA MET A 409 -4.91 -4.36 8.94
C MET A 409 -3.65 -5.22 8.76
N LEU A 410 -2.46 -4.61 8.62
CA LEU A 410 -1.20 -5.38 8.58
C LEU A 410 -0.84 -6.03 9.92
N GLU A 411 -1.32 -5.50 11.04
CA GLU A 411 -1.09 -6.06 12.37
C GLU A 411 -1.82 -7.40 12.52
N ILE A 412 -2.95 -7.56 11.82
CA ILE A 412 -3.73 -8.82 11.77
C ILE A 412 -2.86 -9.96 11.25
N LEU A 413 -2.02 -9.71 10.25
CA LEU A 413 -1.11 -10.71 9.70
C LEU A 413 -0.01 -11.15 10.67
N GLN A 414 0.11 -10.48 11.82
CA GLN A 414 1.05 -10.82 12.90
C GLN A 414 0.34 -11.47 14.09
N LYS A 415 -1.00 -11.49 14.12
CA LYS A 415 -1.79 -12.15 15.17
C LYS A 415 -1.58 -13.67 15.13
N ARG A 416 -1.71 -14.32 16.30
CA ARG A 416 -1.46 -15.78 16.43
C ARG A 416 -2.43 -16.59 15.59
N GLU A 417 -3.67 -16.14 15.55
CA GLU A 417 -4.79 -16.65 14.77
C GLU A 417 -4.48 -16.74 13.26
N PHE A 418 -3.54 -15.93 12.77
CA PHE A 418 -3.06 -16.01 11.39
C PHE A 418 -1.71 -16.73 11.27
N THR A 419 -0.78 -16.45 12.18
CA THR A 419 0.61 -16.95 12.10
C THR A 419 0.77 -18.40 12.54
N GLU A 420 -0.06 -18.91 13.45
CA GLU A 420 -0.06 -20.32 13.87
C GLU A 420 -0.62 -21.25 12.77
N LEU A 421 -1.32 -20.69 11.78
CA LEU A 421 -1.79 -21.40 10.60
C LEU A 421 -0.72 -21.52 9.51
N GLU A 422 0.43 -20.85 9.66
CA GLU A 422 1.56 -20.97 8.75
C GLU A 422 2.43 -22.18 9.13
N LEU A 423 2.71 -23.05 8.15
CA LEU A 423 3.61 -24.18 8.38
C LEU A 423 5.07 -23.70 8.56
N PRO A 424 5.84 -24.36 9.45
CA PRO A 424 7.27 -24.10 9.58
C PRO A 424 8.02 -24.27 8.25
N VAL A 425 9.09 -23.51 8.07
CA VAL A 425 9.97 -23.65 6.90
C VAL A 425 10.57 -25.06 6.88
N GLY A 426 10.36 -25.80 5.78
CA GLY A 426 10.82 -27.18 5.63
C GLY A 426 9.89 -28.23 6.26
N PHE A 427 8.61 -27.90 6.47
CA PHE A 427 7.60 -28.85 6.91
C PHE A 427 7.31 -29.87 5.79
N GLY A 428 7.76 -31.11 5.92
CA GLY A 428 7.51 -32.17 4.93
C GLY A 428 8.59 -32.29 3.86
N ALA A 429 8.45 -33.32 3.01
CA ALA A 429 9.47 -33.67 2.01
C ALA A 429 9.18 -33.09 0.61
N ASP A 430 7.94 -32.67 0.34
CA ASP A 430 7.48 -32.21 -0.96
C ASP A 430 6.38 -31.12 -0.82
N THR A 431 6.22 -30.33 -1.89
CA THR A 431 5.34 -29.15 -1.93
C THR A 431 3.85 -29.50 -1.85
N GLU A 432 3.45 -30.69 -2.26
CA GLU A 432 2.05 -31.11 -2.26
C GLU A 432 1.60 -31.50 -0.85
N SER A 433 2.44 -32.23 -0.12
CA SER A 433 2.22 -32.52 1.31
C SER A 433 2.09 -31.24 2.13
N GLU A 434 2.92 -30.23 1.87
CA GLU A 434 2.80 -28.91 2.51
C GLU A 434 1.47 -28.23 2.21
N ARG A 435 1.04 -28.25 0.94
CA ARG A 435 -0.22 -27.63 0.51
C ARG A 435 -1.40 -28.29 1.22
N ILE A 436 -1.46 -29.63 1.22
CA ILE A 436 -2.53 -30.39 1.88
C ILE A 436 -2.58 -30.06 3.38
N ALA A 437 -1.43 -30.00 4.05
CA ALA A 437 -1.36 -29.66 5.47
C ALA A 437 -1.82 -28.23 5.77
N ARG A 438 -1.40 -27.23 4.97
CA ARG A 438 -1.89 -25.83 5.13
C ARG A 438 -3.39 -25.73 4.95
N THR A 439 -3.90 -26.29 3.85
CA THR A 439 -5.34 -26.29 3.55
C THR A 439 -6.12 -26.99 4.66
N GLY A 440 -5.64 -28.15 5.14
CA GLY A 440 -6.28 -28.88 6.23
C GLY A 440 -6.34 -28.07 7.52
N LEU A 441 -5.23 -27.45 7.93
CA LEU A 441 -5.16 -26.64 9.16
C LEU A 441 -6.08 -25.42 9.10
N VAL A 442 -6.07 -24.68 7.98
CA VAL A 442 -6.93 -23.50 7.79
C VAL A 442 -8.40 -23.90 7.77
N ARG A 443 -8.77 -25.02 7.13
CA ARG A 443 -10.15 -25.53 7.15
C ARG A 443 -10.60 -25.91 8.56
N VAL A 444 -9.77 -26.62 9.33
CA VAL A 444 -10.09 -26.96 10.72
C VAL A 444 -10.31 -25.69 11.54
N TYR A 445 -9.40 -24.72 11.44
CA TYR A 445 -9.55 -23.48 12.19
C TYR A 445 -10.84 -22.73 11.83
N TRP A 446 -11.11 -22.48 10.55
CA TRP A 446 -12.25 -21.65 10.15
C TRP A 446 -13.60 -22.37 10.13
N MET A 447 -13.63 -23.67 9.85
CA MET A 447 -14.88 -24.43 9.78
C MET A 447 -15.26 -25.08 11.11
N HIS A 448 -14.29 -25.31 12.00
CA HIS A 448 -14.53 -25.99 13.27
C HIS A 448 -14.27 -25.09 14.47
N ASP A 449 -13.06 -24.53 14.60
CA ASP A 449 -12.69 -23.79 15.82
C ASP A 449 -13.32 -22.39 15.85
N MET A 450 -13.41 -21.72 14.71
CA MET A 450 -14.11 -20.45 14.50
C MET A 450 -15.48 -20.68 13.87
N ASN A 451 -16.25 -21.64 14.38
CA ASN A 451 -17.62 -21.84 13.94
C ASN A 451 -18.56 -20.71 14.41
N LEU A 452 -19.80 -20.70 13.92
CA LEU A 452 -20.79 -19.67 14.25
C LEU A 452 -21.03 -19.50 15.76
N THR A 453 -21.07 -20.59 16.53
CA THR A 453 -21.29 -20.55 17.98
C THR A 453 -20.12 -19.87 18.67
N GLU A 454 -18.89 -20.22 18.31
CA GLU A 454 -17.69 -19.60 18.86
C GLU A 454 -17.60 -18.12 18.48
N MET A 455 -17.91 -17.76 17.23
CA MET A 455 -17.93 -16.38 16.78
C MET A 455 -18.94 -15.52 17.56
N LYS A 456 -20.15 -16.05 17.82
CA LYS A 456 -21.16 -15.39 18.65
C LYS A 456 -20.66 -15.20 20.08
N ALA A 457 -20.08 -16.24 20.68
CA ALA A 457 -19.51 -16.15 22.03
C ALA A 457 -18.39 -15.09 22.13
N GLN A 458 -17.50 -15.02 21.14
CA GLN A 458 -16.45 -13.99 21.11
C GLN A 458 -17.01 -12.57 21.05
N LEU A 459 -18.06 -12.33 20.27
CA LEU A 459 -18.69 -11.02 20.16
C LEU A 459 -19.48 -10.66 21.43
N ASP A 460 -20.14 -11.63 22.06
CA ASP A 460 -20.88 -11.44 23.32
C ASP A 460 -19.96 -11.05 24.49
N GLU A 461 -18.67 -11.45 24.45
CA GLU A 461 -17.66 -11.08 25.46
C GLU A 461 -17.08 -9.66 25.25
N MET A 462 -17.36 -9.01 24.12
CA MET A 462 -16.80 -7.68 23.85
C MET A 462 -17.49 -6.61 24.69
N PRO A 463 -16.73 -5.72 25.35
CA PRO A 463 -17.31 -4.64 26.12
C PRO A 463 -17.94 -3.62 25.16
N VAL A 464 -19.25 -3.48 25.22
CA VAL A 464 -20.05 -2.55 24.42
C VAL A 464 -20.75 -1.57 25.35
N HIS A 465 -20.73 -0.27 25.01
CA HIS A 465 -21.43 0.75 25.77
C HIS A 465 -22.88 0.98 25.31
N ASP A 466 -23.09 1.10 24.01
CA ASP A 466 -24.38 1.33 23.36
C ASP A 466 -24.40 0.71 21.95
N ALA A 467 -25.51 0.84 21.24
CA ALA A 467 -25.65 0.23 19.91
C ALA A 467 -24.70 0.84 18.86
N ASP A 468 -24.36 2.13 18.96
CA ASP A 468 -23.45 2.78 18.00
C ASP A 468 -22.00 2.31 18.24
N ASP A 469 -21.60 2.18 19.50
CA ASP A 469 -20.31 1.60 19.92
C ASP A 469 -20.21 0.13 19.50
N ALA A 470 -21.29 -0.65 19.67
CA ALA A 470 -21.39 -2.03 19.19
C ALA A 470 -21.11 -2.11 17.69
N ALA A 471 -21.75 -1.25 16.91
CA ALA A 471 -21.59 -1.26 15.45
C ALA A 471 -20.15 -1.04 15.02
N GLN A 472 -19.42 -0.12 15.68
CA GLN A 472 -18.02 0.15 15.38
C GLN A 472 -17.12 -1.02 15.79
N ILE A 473 -17.31 -1.59 16.99
CA ILE A 473 -16.52 -2.73 17.47
C ILE A 473 -16.73 -3.96 16.57
N ILE A 474 -18.00 -4.26 16.23
CA ILE A 474 -18.36 -5.37 15.36
C ILE A 474 -17.85 -5.13 13.94
N HIS A 475 -17.91 -3.89 13.43
CA HIS A 475 -17.33 -3.50 12.14
C HIS A 475 -15.84 -3.85 12.06
N ASP A 476 -15.08 -3.44 13.07
CA ASP A 476 -13.63 -3.66 13.11
C ASP A 476 -13.31 -5.15 13.23
N TRP A 477 -14.02 -5.89 14.09
CA TRP A 477 -13.89 -7.34 14.20
C TRP A 477 -14.22 -8.06 12.89
N MET A 478 -15.31 -7.65 12.22
CA MET A 478 -15.74 -8.25 10.96
C MET A 478 -14.71 -8.03 9.86
N ASN A 479 -14.23 -6.81 9.69
CA ASN A 479 -13.17 -6.51 8.71
C ASN A 479 -11.89 -7.27 9.01
N ASP A 480 -11.52 -7.40 10.29
CA ASP A 480 -10.36 -8.19 10.71
C ASP A 480 -10.48 -9.65 10.23
N LYS A 481 -11.62 -10.29 10.49
CA LYS A 481 -11.86 -11.70 10.12
C LYS A 481 -11.98 -11.88 8.60
N VAL A 482 -12.69 -10.99 7.92
CA VAL A 482 -12.87 -11.04 6.46
C VAL A 482 -11.53 -10.85 5.74
N PHE A 483 -10.66 -9.97 6.24
CA PHE A 483 -9.31 -9.80 5.71
C PHE A 483 -8.47 -11.07 5.86
N GLN A 484 -8.54 -11.77 7.01
CA GLN A 484 -7.84 -13.05 7.22
C GLN A 484 -8.33 -14.14 6.26
N VAL A 485 -9.67 -14.29 6.15
CA VAL A 485 -10.29 -15.24 5.21
C VAL A 485 -9.86 -14.91 3.78
N GLY A 486 -9.90 -13.64 3.39
CA GLY A 486 -9.44 -13.16 2.08
C GLY A 486 -7.98 -13.53 1.80
N MET A 487 -7.07 -13.34 2.76
CA MET A 487 -5.68 -13.74 2.61
C MET A 487 -5.49 -15.25 2.44
N HIS A 488 -6.26 -16.07 3.15
CA HIS A 488 -6.24 -17.52 2.96
C HIS A 488 -6.81 -17.93 1.61
N THR A 489 -7.85 -17.24 1.12
CA THR A 489 -8.39 -17.44 -0.23
C THR A 489 -7.37 -17.07 -1.31
N LEU A 490 -6.65 -15.95 -1.17
CA LEU A 490 -5.60 -15.52 -2.09
C LEU A 490 -4.42 -16.51 -2.15
N ARG A 491 -4.02 -17.07 -1.00
CA ARG A 491 -2.93 -18.06 -0.94
C ARG A 491 -3.36 -19.43 -1.49
N GLY A 492 -4.66 -19.66 -1.67
CA GLY A 492 -5.25 -20.94 -2.07
C GLY A 492 -5.36 -21.94 -0.93
N ASN A 493 -5.39 -21.47 0.32
CA ASN A 493 -5.64 -22.30 1.50
C ASN A 493 -7.13 -22.56 1.71
N LEU A 494 -7.99 -21.65 1.24
CA LEU A 494 -9.44 -21.81 1.11
C LEU A 494 -9.83 -21.54 -0.34
N THR A 495 -10.79 -22.30 -0.88
CA THR A 495 -11.44 -21.92 -2.13
C THR A 495 -12.47 -20.82 -1.86
N PRO A 496 -12.83 -19.98 -2.85
CA PRO A 496 -13.87 -18.97 -2.64
C PRO A 496 -15.21 -19.57 -2.21
N THR A 497 -15.59 -20.73 -2.76
CA THR A 497 -16.78 -21.48 -2.32
C THR A 497 -16.71 -21.85 -0.83
N GLU A 498 -15.59 -22.39 -0.35
CA GLU A 498 -15.40 -22.72 1.07
C GLU A 498 -15.39 -21.48 1.97
N SER A 499 -14.78 -20.39 1.47
CA SER A 499 -14.78 -19.12 2.19
C SER A 499 -16.19 -18.56 2.37
N GLY A 500 -17.12 -18.83 1.44
CA GLY A 500 -18.47 -18.28 1.50
C GLY A 500 -19.29 -18.74 2.70
N LEU A 501 -19.10 -19.99 3.15
CA LEU A 501 -19.69 -20.46 4.40
C LEU A 501 -19.12 -19.71 5.62
N VAL A 502 -17.79 -19.50 5.63
CA VAL A 502 -17.11 -18.79 6.72
C VAL A 502 -17.55 -17.33 6.76
N LEU A 503 -17.62 -16.68 5.61
CA LEU A 503 -18.11 -15.30 5.48
C LEU A 503 -19.58 -15.18 5.93
N ALA A 504 -20.43 -16.15 5.60
CA ALA A 504 -21.81 -16.18 6.09
C ALA A 504 -21.89 -16.34 7.62
N ASN A 505 -21.02 -17.15 8.22
CA ASN A 505 -20.96 -17.28 9.68
C ASN A 505 -20.50 -15.97 10.34
N ILE A 506 -19.51 -15.28 9.76
CA ILE A 506 -19.05 -13.98 10.23
C ILE A 506 -20.19 -12.97 10.15
N ALA A 507 -20.86 -12.85 9.00
CA ALA A 507 -22.02 -11.96 8.82
C ALA A 507 -23.12 -12.25 9.84
N GLU A 508 -23.46 -13.52 10.04
CA GLU A 508 -24.52 -13.92 10.98
C GLU A 508 -24.16 -13.62 12.44
N ALA A 509 -22.92 -13.91 12.86
CA ALA A 509 -22.45 -13.59 14.20
C ALA A 509 -22.49 -12.07 14.43
N SER A 510 -21.94 -11.29 13.49
CA SER A 510 -21.91 -9.83 13.55
C SER A 510 -23.30 -9.22 13.64
N LEU A 511 -24.22 -9.62 12.77
CA LEU A 511 -25.58 -9.08 12.79
C LEU A 511 -26.35 -9.52 14.02
N SER A 512 -26.17 -10.77 14.49
CA SER A 512 -26.80 -11.24 15.73
C SER A 512 -26.35 -10.44 16.95
N ALA A 513 -25.04 -10.17 17.05
CA ALA A 513 -24.48 -9.36 18.13
C ALA A 513 -24.99 -7.92 18.05
N LEU A 514 -25.07 -7.34 16.84
CA LEU A 514 -25.63 -6.01 16.65
C LEU A 514 -27.11 -5.94 17.02
N PHE A 515 -27.90 -6.97 16.66
CA PHE A 515 -29.29 -7.07 17.07
C PHE A 515 -29.46 -7.10 18.58
N ASN A 516 -28.64 -7.89 19.28
CA ASN A 516 -28.64 -7.93 20.75
C ASN A 516 -28.35 -6.54 21.33
N ALA A 517 -27.29 -5.87 20.85
CA ALA A 517 -26.92 -4.54 21.33
C ALA A 517 -28.02 -3.49 21.10
N VAL A 518 -28.63 -3.47 19.91
CA VAL A 518 -29.75 -2.57 19.59
C VAL A 518 -30.97 -2.89 20.45
N LEU A 519 -31.26 -4.16 20.70
CA LEU A 519 -32.40 -4.57 21.51
C LEU A 519 -32.24 -4.15 22.98
N ASP A 520 -31.04 -4.30 23.53
CA ASP A 520 -30.72 -3.91 24.90
C ASP A 520 -30.77 -2.39 25.07
N ASP A 521 -30.09 -1.65 24.17
CA ASP A 521 -30.12 -0.18 24.11
C ASP A 521 -31.56 0.35 23.97
N TYR A 522 -32.32 -0.19 23.02
CA TYR A 522 -33.70 0.23 22.79
C TYR A 522 -34.63 -0.10 23.97
N THR A 523 -34.42 -1.22 24.67
CA THR A 523 -35.24 -1.59 25.85
C THR A 523 -35.05 -0.61 27.00
N GLU A 524 -33.87 -0.01 27.16
CA GLU A 524 -33.62 1.00 28.19
C GLU A 524 -34.39 2.31 27.94
N PHE A 525 -34.59 2.67 26.67
CA PHE A 525 -35.25 3.93 26.29
C PHE A 525 -36.74 3.80 25.94
N ALA A 526 -37.20 2.61 25.54
CA ALA A 526 -38.56 2.40 25.05
C ALA A 526 -39.60 2.58 26.15
N ARG A 527 -40.63 3.40 25.88
CA ARG A 527 -41.81 3.55 26.77
C ARG A 527 -42.79 2.38 26.67
N GLN A 528 -42.64 1.53 25.66
CA GLN A 528 -43.53 0.39 25.37
C GLN A 528 -42.92 -0.90 25.91
N SER A 529 -43.75 -1.79 26.46
CA SER A 529 -43.30 -3.09 26.96
C SER A 529 -42.92 -4.03 25.81
N ARG A 530 -41.75 -4.67 25.92
CA ARG A 530 -41.28 -5.77 25.05
C ARG A 530 -42.21 -6.99 25.22
N THR A 531 -43.26 -7.07 24.40
CA THR A 531 -44.23 -8.18 24.40
C THR A 531 -44.27 -8.84 23.02
N GLY A 532 -44.25 -10.18 22.97
CA GLY A 532 -44.30 -11.00 21.75
C GLY A 532 -42.94 -11.29 21.12
N SER A 533 -42.93 -12.04 20.01
CA SER A 533 -41.70 -12.60 19.42
C SER A 533 -41.31 -11.93 18.10
N LEU A 534 -40.01 -11.89 17.81
CA LEU A 534 -39.42 -11.41 16.56
C LEU A 534 -38.51 -12.49 15.96
N ALA A 535 -38.49 -12.58 14.64
CA ALA A 535 -37.45 -13.28 13.89
C ALA A 535 -36.88 -12.34 12.83
N VAL A 536 -35.57 -12.41 12.65
CA VAL A 536 -34.85 -11.74 11.57
C VAL A 536 -34.51 -12.77 10.51
N LEU A 537 -34.99 -12.52 9.30
CA LEU A 537 -34.78 -13.36 8.13
C LEU A 537 -33.82 -12.67 7.17
N VAL A 538 -32.87 -13.44 6.63
CA VAL A 538 -31.98 -13.02 5.54
C VAL A 538 -32.33 -13.75 4.26
N LEU A 539 -32.06 -13.12 3.11
CA LEU A 539 -32.40 -13.64 1.78
C LEU A 539 -31.14 -13.86 0.92
N GLY A 540 -31.33 -14.45 -0.27
CA GLY A 540 -30.31 -14.59 -1.30
C GLY A 540 -29.08 -15.41 -0.88
N ASP A 541 -27.90 -14.99 -1.34
CA ASP A 541 -26.63 -15.69 -1.09
C ASP A 541 -26.29 -15.81 0.40
N PHE A 542 -26.75 -14.87 1.23
CA PHE A 542 -26.57 -14.97 2.67
C PHE A 542 -27.45 -16.06 3.30
N ALA A 543 -28.69 -16.21 2.83
CA ALA A 543 -29.57 -17.31 3.24
C ALA A 543 -29.01 -18.67 2.83
N ALA A 544 -28.44 -18.76 1.63
CA ALA A 544 -27.80 -19.95 1.09
C ALA A 544 -26.39 -20.23 1.62
N ARG A 545 -25.84 -19.34 2.47
CA ARG A 545 -24.46 -19.40 3.00
C ARG A 545 -23.38 -19.44 1.90
N GLN A 546 -23.62 -18.74 0.81
CA GLN A 546 -22.71 -18.60 -0.34
C GLN A 546 -22.20 -17.16 -0.49
N MET A 547 -21.84 -16.52 0.62
CA MET A 547 -21.41 -15.12 0.60
C MET A 547 -20.05 -14.95 -0.09
N ALA A 548 -19.86 -13.80 -0.71
CA ALA A 548 -18.57 -13.33 -1.20
C ALA A 548 -18.25 -11.94 -0.58
N PRO A 549 -17.01 -11.45 -0.66
CA PRO A 549 -16.75 -10.04 -0.37
C PRO A 549 -17.66 -9.13 -1.21
N ARG A 550 -18.13 -8.01 -0.67
CA ARG A 550 -19.12 -7.12 -1.32
C ARG A 550 -20.42 -7.83 -1.71
N THR A 551 -20.99 -8.59 -0.77
CA THR A 551 -22.32 -9.18 -0.96
C THR A 551 -23.39 -8.15 -0.56
N ASN A 552 -24.30 -7.87 -1.50
CA ASN A 552 -25.58 -7.25 -1.18
C ASN A 552 -26.42 -8.23 -0.37
N PHE A 553 -27.10 -7.75 0.66
CA PHE A 553 -27.95 -8.60 1.49
C PHE A 553 -29.26 -7.90 1.83
N ASP A 554 -30.29 -8.72 1.98
CA ASP A 554 -31.64 -8.31 2.32
C ASP A 554 -32.03 -8.86 3.68
N ILE A 555 -32.60 -8.01 4.53
CA ILE A 555 -33.16 -8.39 5.83
C ILE A 555 -34.67 -8.17 5.84
N ARG A 556 -35.41 -9.11 6.43
CA ARG A 556 -36.85 -9.00 6.67
C ARG A 556 -37.15 -9.32 8.14
N PHE A 557 -38.02 -8.52 8.75
CA PHE A 557 -38.43 -8.68 10.13
C PHE A 557 -39.80 -9.34 10.20
N VAL A 558 -39.92 -10.45 10.93
CA VAL A 558 -41.21 -11.12 11.13
C VAL A 558 -41.55 -11.11 12.61
N CYS A 559 -42.70 -10.54 12.97
CA CYS A 559 -43.12 -10.44 14.38
C CYS A 559 -44.58 -10.85 14.60
N GLU A 560 -44.93 -11.08 15.86
CA GLU A 560 -46.33 -11.24 16.26
C GLU A 560 -47.09 -9.90 16.11
N ALA A 561 -48.37 -9.97 15.74
CA ALA A 561 -49.13 -8.80 15.28
C ALA A 561 -49.33 -7.74 16.38
N ASP A 562 -49.41 -8.18 17.63
CA ASP A 562 -49.50 -7.34 18.83
C ASP A 562 -48.19 -6.59 19.14
N SER A 563 -47.07 -7.01 18.53
CA SER A 563 -45.73 -6.45 18.75
C SER A 563 -45.22 -5.57 17.62
N GLN A 564 -46.00 -5.40 16.54
CA GLN A 564 -45.53 -4.76 15.31
C GLN A 564 -44.99 -3.35 15.55
N ASN A 565 -45.65 -2.52 16.35
CA ASN A 565 -45.22 -1.14 16.58
C ASN A 565 -43.87 -1.04 17.32
N TYR A 566 -43.66 -1.88 18.33
CA TYR A 566 -42.40 -1.92 19.09
C TYR A 566 -41.25 -2.33 18.18
N TYR A 567 -41.39 -3.48 17.50
CA TYR A 567 -40.35 -3.97 16.61
C TYR A 567 -40.17 -3.10 15.37
N ALA A 568 -41.18 -2.35 14.94
CA ALA A 568 -41.03 -1.37 13.86
C ALA A 568 -40.17 -0.16 14.23
N SER A 569 -40.25 0.29 15.48
CA SER A 569 -39.36 1.33 15.95
C SER A 569 -37.95 0.80 16.18
N MET A 570 -37.81 -0.40 16.76
CA MET A 570 -36.51 -1.03 16.99
C MET A 570 -35.78 -1.33 15.66
N SER A 571 -36.49 -1.87 14.66
CA SER A 571 -35.89 -2.21 13.36
C SER A 571 -35.38 -0.98 12.61
N ARG A 572 -36.05 0.19 12.77
CA ARG A 572 -35.54 1.46 12.23
C ARG A 572 -34.23 1.87 12.89
N ARG A 573 -34.17 1.78 14.22
CA ARG A 573 -32.91 2.02 14.96
C ARG A 573 -31.81 1.04 14.52
N PHE A 574 -32.15 -0.23 14.31
CA PHE A 574 -31.19 -1.21 13.79
C PHE A 574 -30.66 -0.80 12.41
N VAL A 575 -31.52 -0.43 11.47
CA VAL A 575 -31.10 0.01 10.12
C VAL A 575 -30.22 1.26 10.16
N GLU A 576 -30.54 2.22 11.03
CA GLU A 576 -29.69 3.41 11.24
C GLU A 576 -28.27 3.02 11.67
N VAL A 577 -28.16 2.12 12.64
CA VAL A 577 -26.88 1.64 13.18
C VAL A 577 -26.16 0.69 12.20
N LEU A 578 -26.90 -0.06 11.40
CA LEU A 578 -26.37 -0.94 10.34
C LEU A 578 -25.60 -0.15 9.29
N GLY A 579 -25.98 1.10 9.01
CA GLY A 579 -25.20 2.00 8.15
C GLY A 579 -23.76 2.19 8.65
N THR A 580 -23.55 2.28 9.97
CA THR A 580 -22.20 2.33 10.56
C THR A 580 -21.45 1.02 10.38
N LEU A 581 -22.11 -0.12 10.57
CA LEU A 581 -21.51 -1.45 10.42
C LEU A 581 -21.07 -1.76 8.96
N THR A 582 -21.81 -1.26 7.98
CA THR A 582 -21.59 -1.57 6.55
C THR A 582 -20.73 -0.55 5.82
N LYS A 583 -20.50 0.62 6.42
CA LYS A 583 -19.63 1.66 5.86
C LYS A 583 -18.18 1.17 5.73
N ASP A 584 -17.59 1.30 4.54
CA ASP A 584 -16.20 0.87 4.25
C ASP A 584 -15.91 -0.61 4.63
N ASN A 585 -16.95 -1.45 4.63
CA ASN A 585 -16.86 -2.84 5.03
C ASN A 585 -16.26 -3.74 3.92
N LEU A 586 -15.54 -4.79 4.32
CA LEU A 586 -14.94 -5.74 3.37
C LEU A 586 -15.90 -6.80 2.85
N LEU A 587 -16.92 -7.14 3.64
CA LEU A 587 -17.89 -8.21 3.37
C LEU A 587 -19.18 -7.68 2.75
N PHE A 588 -19.76 -6.63 3.32
CA PHE A 588 -21.01 -6.06 2.83
C PHE A 588 -20.76 -4.91 1.86
N GLU A 589 -21.67 -4.76 0.91
CA GLU A 589 -21.84 -3.46 0.24
C GLU A 589 -22.42 -2.43 1.23
N PRO A 590 -22.15 -1.13 1.05
CA PRO A 590 -22.70 -0.09 1.92
C PRO A 590 -24.24 -0.13 1.90
N PHE A 591 -24.86 -0.17 3.08
CA PHE A 591 -26.31 -0.10 3.22
C PHE A 591 -26.77 1.36 3.15
N ASP A 592 -27.74 1.70 2.29
CA ASP A 592 -28.18 3.09 2.10
C ASP A 592 -29.28 3.47 3.10
N VAL A 593 -28.90 4.26 4.10
CA VAL A 593 -29.80 4.74 5.15
C VAL A 593 -30.69 5.85 4.58
N GLY A 594 -31.86 5.47 4.04
CA GLY A 594 -32.89 6.40 3.56
C GLY A 594 -33.70 5.88 2.37
N GLU A 595 -33.11 5.03 1.53
CA GLU A 595 -33.82 4.30 0.47
C GLU A 595 -34.33 2.93 0.96
N ASP A 596 -33.57 2.26 1.84
CA ASP A 596 -33.89 0.94 2.38
C ASP A 596 -34.66 1.03 3.70
N GLU A 597 -36.00 1.09 3.65
CA GLU A 597 -36.83 1.01 4.86
C GLU A 597 -36.92 -0.45 5.41
N PRO A 598 -36.91 -0.64 6.74
CA PRO A 598 -37.06 -1.98 7.32
C PRO A 598 -38.44 -2.56 7.00
N ILE A 599 -38.45 -3.67 6.27
CA ILE A 599 -39.68 -4.38 5.91
C ILE A 599 -40.08 -5.31 7.05
N ILE A 600 -41.30 -5.09 7.56
CA ILE A 600 -41.86 -5.82 8.70
C ILE A 600 -43.10 -6.56 8.26
N ILE A 601 -43.13 -7.86 8.55
CA ILE A 601 -44.19 -8.77 8.13
C ILE A 601 -44.85 -9.32 9.38
N ALA A 602 -46.17 -9.15 9.49
CA ALA A 602 -46.91 -9.83 10.54
C ALA A 602 -46.84 -11.34 10.31
N ARG A 603 -46.64 -12.14 11.36
CA ARG A 603 -46.59 -13.61 11.24
C ARG A 603 -47.74 -14.20 10.42
N HIS A 604 -48.95 -13.67 10.57
CA HIS A 604 -50.14 -14.17 9.87
C HIS A 604 -50.15 -13.81 8.37
N GLU A 605 -49.44 -12.77 7.96
CA GLU A 605 -49.28 -12.38 6.54
C GLU A 605 -48.23 -13.22 5.82
N LEU A 606 -47.25 -13.77 6.55
CA LEU A 606 -46.10 -14.48 5.96
C LEU A 606 -46.54 -15.61 5.01
N ALA A 607 -47.52 -16.42 5.41
CA ALA A 607 -48.00 -17.52 4.56
C ALA A 607 -48.66 -16.99 3.28
N ASN A 608 -49.42 -15.88 3.38
CA ASN A 608 -50.11 -15.29 2.23
C ASN A 608 -49.11 -14.70 1.24
N ARG A 609 -48.08 -13.98 1.72
CA ARG A 609 -47.01 -13.39 0.89
C ARG A 609 -46.16 -14.46 0.18
N ILE A 610 -45.96 -15.62 0.82
CA ILE A 610 -45.26 -16.75 0.18
C ILE A 610 -46.13 -17.42 -0.88
N SER A 611 -47.45 -17.43 -0.68
CA SER A 611 -48.40 -18.09 -1.57
C SER A 611 -49.02 -17.17 -2.63
N SER A 612 -48.73 -15.87 -2.60
CA SER A 612 -49.31 -14.90 -3.53
C SER A 612 -48.66 -15.01 -4.90
N ASN A 613 -49.47 -15.35 -5.91
CA ASN A 613 -49.05 -15.46 -7.31
C ASN A 613 -49.18 -14.14 -8.10
N GLU A 614 -49.40 -13.00 -7.44
CA GLU A 614 -49.75 -11.72 -8.09
C GLU A 614 -48.56 -10.82 -8.42
N GLY A 615 -47.31 -11.23 -8.16
CA GLY A 615 -46.10 -10.40 -8.30
C GLY A 615 -45.13 -10.80 -9.41
N GLU A 616 -44.34 -9.83 -9.91
CA GLU A 616 -43.22 -10.03 -10.85
C GLU A 616 -42.13 -10.96 -10.27
N ARG A 617 -41.41 -11.65 -11.16
CA ARG A 617 -40.46 -12.76 -10.90
C ARG A 617 -39.18 -12.44 -10.09
N ASP A 618 -39.06 -11.22 -9.58
CA ASP A 618 -37.96 -10.73 -8.73
C ASP A 618 -38.50 -10.03 -7.46
N SER A 619 -39.81 -10.18 -7.19
CA SER A 619 -40.39 -9.55 -6.02
C SER A 619 -39.76 -10.12 -4.76
N ASP A 620 -39.56 -9.26 -3.77
CA ASP A 620 -39.10 -9.62 -2.42
C ASP A 620 -39.86 -10.81 -1.83
N GLU A 621 -41.11 -10.99 -2.24
CA GLU A 621 -42.02 -12.03 -1.78
C GLU A 621 -41.59 -13.43 -2.25
N GLN A 622 -41.00 -13.57 -3.44
CA GLN A 622 -40.45 -14.84 -3.91
C GLN A 622 -39.16 -15.21 -3.16
N LYS A 623 -38.31 -14.22 -2.86
CA LYS A 623 -37.08 -14.42 -2.11
C LYS A 623 -37.36 -14.89 -0.67
N LEU A 624 -38.52 -14.54 -0.08
CA LEU A 624 -38.97 -15.02 1.23
C LEU A 624 -39.10 -16.55 1.33
N VAL A 625 -39.33 -17.22 0.20
CA VAL A 625 -39.41 -18.69 0.15
C VAL A 625 -38.10 -19.32 0.64
N PHE A 626 -36.98 -18.77 0.18
CA PHE A 626 -35.62 -19.23 0.49
C PHE A 626 -35.01 -18.51 1.70
N ALA A 627 -35.81 -17.77 2.46
CA ALA A 627 -35.32 -17.03 3.61
C ALA A 627 -34.75 -17.95 4.71
N ARG A 628 -33.71 -17.48 5.41
CA ARG A 628 -33.15 -18.16 6.57
C ARG A 628 -33.21 -17.27 7.80
N CYS A 629 -33.63 -17.81 8.94
CA CYS A 629 -33.59 -17.07 10.19
C CYS A 629 -32.17 -17.05 10.75
N ILE A 630 -31.71 -15.87 11.19
CA ILE A 630 -30.39 -15.67 11.81
C ILE A 630 -30.47 -15.23 13.27
N PHE A 631 -31.63 -14.70 13.68
CA PHE A 631 -31.84 -14.13 15.01
C PHE A 631 -33.31 -14.24 15.41
N THR A 632 -33.57 -14.52 16.69
CA THR A 632 -34.91 -14.54 17.27
C THR A 632 -34.93 -13.86 18.63
N ASP A 633 -35.99 -13.11 18.90
CA ASP A 633 -36.31 -12.57 20.23
C ASP A 633 -37.68 -13.11 20.72
N GLY A 634 -37.84 -13.27 22.03
CA GLY A 634 -39.05 -13.76 22.67
C GLY A 634 -39.09 -15.29 22.79
N ASP A 635 -40.04 -15.94 22.11
CA ASP A 635 -40.17 -17.41 22.14
C ASP A 635 -38.99 -18.08 21.41
N PRO A 636 -38.16 -18.90 22.08
CA PRO A 636 -37.05 -19.63 21.43
C PRO A 636 -37.49 -20.58 20.32
N LYS A 637 -38.78 -20.94 20.26
CA LYS A 637 -39.34 -21.80 19.20
C LYS A 637 -39.96 -21.00 18.05
N PHE A 638 -39.85 -19.67 18.06
CA PHE A 638 -40.51 -18.82 17.07
C PHE A 638 -40.02 -19.09 15.64
N ASP A 639 -38.71 -19.20 15.43
CA ASP A 639 -38.13 -19.58 14.13
C ASP A 639 -38.68 -20.93 13.64
N LYS A 640 -38.71 -21.94 14.52
CA LYS A 640 -39.27 -23.26 14.17
C LYS A 640 -40.73 -23.14 13.70
N ARG A 641 -41.56 -22.33 14.36
CA ARG A 641 -42.96 -22.08 13.94
C ARG A 641 -43.03 -21.40 12.57
N LEU A 642 -42.15 -20.43 12.31
CA LEU A 642 -42.08 -19.74 11.02
C LEU A 642 -41.64 -20.69 9.91
N SER A 643 -40.62 -21.50 10.17
CA SER A 643 -40.13 -22.52 9.23
C SER A 643 -41.20 -23.56 8.91
N GLU A 644 -41.96 -24.04 9.91
CA GLU A 644 -43.12 -24.92 9.69
C GLU A 644 -44.24 -24.25 8.86
N GLN A 645 -44.50 -22.95 9.12
CA GLN A 645 -45.51 -22.19 8.37
C GLN A 645 -45.09 -21.98 6.91
N ARG A 646 -43.82 -21.67 6.67
CA ARG A 646 -43.21 -21.56 5.34
C ARG A 646 -43.29 -22.89 4.60
N HIS A 647 -42.88 -23.98 5.23
CA HIS A 647 -42.95 -25.33 4.66
C HIS A 647 -44.36 -25.69 4.20
N LYS A 648 -45.38 -25.41 5.03
CA LYS A 648 -46.79 -25.61 4.68
C LYS A 648 -47.25 -24.72 3.54
N ALA A 649 -46.81 -23.46 3.50
CA ALA A 649 -47.14 -22.54 2.42
C ALA A 649 -46.53 -22.99 1.08
N ILE A 650 -45.29 -23.45 1.08
CA ILE A 650 -44.58 -23.99 -0.09
C ILE A 650 -45.26 -25.25 -0.61
N LEU A 651 -45.60 -26.21 0.26
CA LEU A 651 -46.34 -27.40 -0.16
C LEU A 651 -47.70 -27.04 -0.79
N LYS A 652 -48.35 -25.98 -0.32
CA LYS A 652 -49.62 -25.50 -0.89
C LYS A 652 -49.45 -24.78 -2.23
N SER A 653 -48.34 -24.05 -2.44
CA SER A 653 -48.06 -23.31 -3.69
C SER A 653 -47.37 -24.16 -4.76
N SER A 654 -46.63 -25.22 -4.38
CA SER A 654 -45.95 -26.15 -5.30
C SER A 654 -46.87 -26.87 -6.30
N ALA A 655 -48.19 -26.77 -6.12
CA ALA A 655 -49.20 -27.27 -7.07
C ALA A 655 -49.47 -26.35 -8.28
N LYS A 656 -48.94 -25.12 -8.28
CA LYS A 656 -48.98 -24.17 -9.41
C LYS A 656 -47.63 -23.42 -9.50
N PRO A 657 -46.54 -24.09 -9.90
CA PRO A 657 -45.26 -23.42 -10.06
C PRO A 657 -45.37 -22.38 -11.18
N MET A 658 -44.96 -21.14 -10.88
CA MET A 658 -45.01 -20.06 -11.86
C MET A 658 -43.93 -20.30 -12.92
N VAL A 659 -44.35 -20.45 -14.18
CA VAL A 659 -43.46 -20.66 -15.32
C VAL A 659 -42.54 -19.44 -15.49
N PRO A 660 -41.25 -19.64 -15.75
CA PRO A 660 -40.33 -18.55 -16.03
C PRO A 660 -40.57 -17.92 -17.42
N ASP A 661 -41.17 -16.72 -17.56
CA ASP A 661 -41.00 -15.96 -18.83
C ASP A 661 -39.55 -15.53 -19.00
N GLY A 662 -39.03 -15.71 -20.21
CA GLY A 662 -38.13 -14.76 -20.86
C GLY A 662 -36.69 -14.63 -20.33
N ARG A 663 -36.39 -15.00 -19.07
CA ARG A 663 -35.04 -14.88 -18.46
C ARG A 663 -34.15 -16.11 -18.68
N PHE A 664 -34.74 -17.26 -19.04
CA PHE A 664 -34.01 -18.41 -19.58
C PHE A 664 -33.82 -18.33 -21.10
N GLN A 665 -34.21 -17.21 -21.73
CA GLN A 665 -33.84 -16.97 -23.12
C GLN A 665 -32.34 -16.67 -23.20
N THR A 666 -31.71 -17.24 -24.22
CA THR A 666 -30.31 -17.03 -24.59
C THR A 666 -29.96 -15.55 -24.48
N ALA A 667 -29.13 -15.18 -23.50
CA ALA A 667 -28.53 -13.85 -23.49
C ALA A 667 -27.84 -13.65 -24.85
N GLU A 668 -28.05 -12.50 -25.50
CA GLU A 668 -27.23 -12.16 -26.68
C GLU A 668 -25.77 -12.26 -26.24
N ALA A 669 -24.98 -13.05 -26.99
CA ALA A 669 -23.59 -13.34 -26.69
C ALA A 669 -22.75 -12.05 -26.67
N GLN A 670 -22.76 -11.36 -25.53
CA GLN A 670 -21.68 -10.48 -25.15
C GLN A 670 -20.47 -11.38 -24.91
N ASP A 671 -19.33 -10.97 -25.46
CA ASP A 671 -18.11 -11.77 -25.50
C ASP A 671 -17.80 -12.40 -24.12
N PRO A 672 -17.96 -13.73 -23.93
CA PRO A 672 -18.01 -14.38 -22.60
C PRO A 672 -16.68 -14.32 -21.83
N ILE A 673 -15.65 -13.74 -22.46
CA ILE A 673 -14.27 -13.76 -22.00
C ILE A 673 -13.94 -12.49 -21.17
N ILE A 674 -14.76 -11.45 -21.22
CA ILE A 674 -14.32 -10.08 -20.88
C ILE A 674 -14.89 -9.53 -19.55
N LEU A 675 -16.05 -9.98 -19.06
CA LEU A 675 -16.75 -9.26 -17.99
C LEU A 675 -17.29 -10.18 -16.89
N HIS A 676 -16.90 -9.87 -15.64
CA HIS A 676 -17.48 -10.41 -14.41
C HIS A 676 -19.02 -10.41 -14.39
N ASP A 677 -19.66 -9.42 -15.02
CA ASP A 677 -21.12 -9.30 -15.10
C ASP A 677 -21.75 -10.49 -15.81
N SER A 678 -21.08 -11.02 -16.84
CA SER A 678 -21.51 -12.24 -17.55
C SER A 678 -21.38 -13.47 -16.65
N ALA A 679 -20.30 -13.57 -15.87
CA ALA A 679 -20.09 -14.67 -14.92
C ALA A 679 -21.13 -14.66 -13.79
N GLU A 680 -21.43 -13.49 -13.21
CA GLU A 680 -22.49 -13.33 -12.21
C GLU A 680 -23.86 -13.70 -12.77
N LEU A 681 -24.17 -13.24 -14.00
CA LEU A 681 -25.42 -13.59 -14.68
C LEU A 681 -25.56 -15.10 -14.88
N ARG A 682 -24.51 -15.78 -15.36
CA ARG A 682 -24.54 -17.24 -15.56
C ARG A 682 -24.70 -17.99 -14.24
N LEU A 683 -24.01 -17.56 -13.20
CA LEU A 683 -24.15 -18.14 -11.87
C LEU A 683 -25.58 -17.97 -11.33
N ASP A 684 -26.16 -16.78 -11.48
CA ASP A 684 -27.52 -16.47 -11.06
C ASP A 684 -28.55 -17.31 -11.81
N GLN A 685 -28.40 -17.50 -13.13
CA GLN A 685 -29.26 -18.39 -13.92
C GLN A 685 -29.25 -19.83 -13.41
N ILE A 686 -28.07 -20.38 -13.08
CA ILE A 686 -27.94 -21.73 -12.54
C ILE A 686 -28.58 -21.84 -11.15
N LYS A 687 -28.34 -20.85 -10.27
CA LYS A 687 -28.93 -20.78 -8.93
C LYS A 687 -30.46 -20.70 -9.01
N GLN A 688 -31.00 -19.88 -9.90
CA GLN A 688 -32.44 -19.77 -10.13
C GLN A 688 -33.04 -21.08 -10.65
N ALA A 689 -32.37 -21.77 -11.58
CA ALA A 689 -32.80 -23.07 -12.07
C ALA A 689 -32.80 -24.15 -10.96
N ALA A 690 -31.78 -24.15 -10.11
CA ALA A 690 -31.72 -25.05 -8.93
C ALA A 690 -32.87 -24.76 -7.95
N ASN A 691 -33.09 -23.49 -7.63
CA ASN A 691 -34.18 -23.03 -6.77
C ASN A 691 -35.55 -23.43 -7.35
N TYR A 692 -35.73 -23.28 -8.65
CA TYR A 692 -36.96 -23.66 -9.35
C TYR A 692 -37.21 -25.17 -9.28
N LEU A 693 -36.19 -25.98 -9.57
CA LEU A 693 -36.25 -27.44 -9.43
C LEU A 693 -36.59 -27.83 -7.99
N HIS A 694 -35.94 -27.19 -7.01
CA HIS A 694 -36.18 -27.48 -5.60
C HIS A 694 -37.63 -27.20 -5.19
N LEU A 695 -38.23 -26.11 -5.68
CA LEU A 695 -39.62 -25.77 -5.40
C LEU A 695 -40.62 -26.72 -6.06
N CYS A 696 -40.42 -27.03 -7.34
CA CYS A 696 -41.33 -27.92 -8.07
C CYS A 696 -41.27 -29.36 -7.52
N GLN A 697 -40.09 -29.80 -7.08
CA GLN A 697 -39.84 -31.14 -6.56
C GLN A 697 -39.72 -31.16 -5.04
N TYR A 698 -40.28 -30.16 -4.34
CA TYR A 698 -40.04 -29.98 -2.91
C TYR A 698 -40.46 -31.19 -2.07
N SER A 699 -41.52 -31.89 -2.48
CA SER A 699 -41.96 -33.12 -1.81
C SER A 699 -40.90 -34.23 -1.85
N GLN A 700 -40.25 -34.41 -3.00
CA GLN A 700 -39.19 -35.41 -3.23
C GLN A 700 -37.84 -34.98 -2.64
N LEU A 701 -37.60 -33.67 -2.58
CA LEU A 701 -36.37 -33.06 -2.08
C LEU A 701 -36.46 -32.58 -0.63
N SER A 702 -37.54 -32.92 0.09
CA SER A 702 -37.85 -32.46 1.46
C SER A 702 -36.81 -32.77 2.53
N GLN A 703 -35.78 -33.57 2.22
CA GLN A 703 -34.63 -33.82 3.10
C GLN A 703 -33.61 -32.67 3.09
N LEU A 704 -33.64 -31.79 2.07
CA LEU A 704 -32.83 -30.59 2.03
C LEU A 704 -33.57 -29.42 2.69
N ASP A 705 -32.82 -28.58 3.37
CA ASP A 705 -33.31 -27.26 3.77
C ASP A 705 -33.67 -26.46 2.51
N ILE A 706 -34.81 -25.76 2.51
CA ILE A 706 -35.32 -25.08 1.31
C ILE A 706 -34.31 -24.08 0.71
N ASN A 707 -33.52 -23.45 1.57
CA ASN A 707 -32.46 -22.50 1.25
C ASN A 707 -31.09 -23.16 1.03
N ALA A 708 -31.06 -24.47 0.76
CA ALA A 708 -29.85 -25.18 0.39
C ALA A 708 -29.23 -24.57 -0.88
N ASP A 709 -27.91 -24.67 -0.98
CA ASP A 709 -27.20 -24.21 -2.15
C ASP A 709 -27.47 -25.09 -3.39
N ALA A 710 -27.20 -24.53 -4.57
CA ALA A 710 -27.46 -25.20 -5.85
C ALA A 710 -26.75 -26.56 -5.98
N GLN A 711 -25.53 -26.71 -5.44
CA GLN A 711 -24.77 -27.96 -5.56
C GLN A 711 -25.43 -29.07 -4.73
N SER A 712 -25.86 -28.74 -3.51
CA SER A 712 -26.63 -29.63 -2.65
C SER A 712 -27.95 -30.05 -3.32
N VAL A 713 -28.65 -29.11 -3.98
CA VAL A 713 -29.88 -29.43 -4.74
C VAL A 713 -29.60 -30.41 -5.87
N PHE A 714 -28.56 -30.21 -6.67
CA PHE A 714 -28.24 -31.12 -7.78
C PHE A 714 -27.84 -32.52 -7.29
N GLN A 715 -27.05 -32.61 -6.22
CA GLN A 715 -26.66 -33.89 -5.62
C GLN A 715 -27.87 -34.65 -5.09
N GLN A 716 -28.80 -33.97 -4.41
CA GLN A 716 -30.01 -34.61 -3.92
C GLN A 716 -30.97 -34.97 -5.05
N ALA A 717 -31.11 -34.13 -6.07
CA ALA A 717 -31.90 -34.45 -7.26
C ALA A 717 -31.37 -35.70 -7.97
N GLN A 718 -30.05 -35.85 -8.05
CA GLN A 718 -29.40 -37.07 -8.56
C GLN A 718 -29.68 -38.27 -7.65
N ALA A 719 -29.59 -38.11 -6.32
CA ALA A 719 -29.88 -39.17 -5.36
C ALA A 719 -31.34 -39.67 -5.45
N GLN A 720 -32.27 -38.77 -5.74
CA GLN A 720 -33.69 -39.08 -6.01
C GLN A 720 -33.97 -39.47 -7.48
N GLN A 721 -32.94 -39.58 -8.32
CA GLN A 721 -33.04 -39.95 -9.74
C GLN A 721 -33.89 -39.00 -10.60
N LEU A 722 -34.03 -37.74 -10.17
CA LEU A 722 -34.70 -36.68 -10.95
C LEU A 722 -33.85 -36.24 -12.15
N ILE A 723 -32.53 -36.24 -11.98
CA ILE A 723 -31.56 -35.93 -13.03
C ILE A 723 -30.53 -37.05 -13.16
N THR A 724 -29.90 -37.16 -14.33
CA THR A 724 -28.83 -38.14 -14.55
C THR A 724 -27.59 -37.80 -13.74
N LYS A 725 -26.78 -38.81 -13.43
CA LYS A 725 -25.50 -38.59 -12.75
C LYS A 725 -24.56 -37.68 -13.54
N ASP A 726 -24.48 -37.86 -14.85
CA ASP A 726 -23.63 -37.07 -15.73
C ASP A 726 -24.03 -35.58 -15.71
N LEU A 727 -25.33 -35.30 -15.80
CA LEU A 727 -25.86 -33.94 -15.69
C LEU A 727 -25.56 -33.31 -14.33
N ALA A 728 -25.76 -34.06 -13.25
CA ALA A 728 -25.50 -33.58 -11.90
C ALA A 728 -24.02 -33.27 -11.66
N ASP A 729 -23.12 -34.17 -12.09
CA ASP A 729 -21.66 -33.98 -11.96
C ASP A 729 -21.21 -32.72 -12.74
N GLN A 730 -21.71 -32.52 -13.97
CA GLN A 730 -21.42 -31.35 -14.80
C GLN A 730 -21.97 -30.04 -14.20
N LEU A 731 -23.20 -30.06 -13.68
CA LEU A 731 -23.81 -28.90 -13.01
C LEU A 731 -23.07 -28.49 -11.74
N VAL A 732 -22.64 -29.46 -10.92
CA VAL A 732 -21.84 -29.20 -9.73
C VAL A 732 -20.49 -28.58 -10.11
N GLU A 733 -19.80 -29.14 -11.11
CA GLU A 733 -18.51 -28.64 -11.59
C GLU A 733 -18.61 -27.20 -12.10
N ILE A 734 -19.61 -26.91 -12.95
CA ILE A 734 -19.81 -25.57 -13.51
C ILE A 734 -20.20 -24.56 -12.42
N THR A 735 -21.06 -24.97 -11.49
CA THR A 735 -21.45 -24.11 -10.36
C THR A 735 -20.25 -23.80 -9.48
N LEU A 736 -19.37 -24.77 -9.20
CA LEU A 736 -18.12 -24.56 -8.48
C LEU A 736 -17.20 -23.58 -9.21
N LEU A 737 -17.04 -23.75 -10.53
CA LEU A 737 -16.22 -22.87 -11.35
C LEU A 737 -16.73 -21.42 -11.27
N TRP A 738 -18.02 -21.20 -11.50
CA TRP A 738 -18.62 -19.86 -11.46
C TRP A 738 -18.58 -19.24 -10.06
N ASN A 739 -18.91 -19.99 -9.01
CA ASN A 739 -18.82 -19.49 -7.63
C ASN A 739 -17.38 -19.08 -7.28
N ASN A 740 -16.40 -19.91 -7.64
CA ASN A 740 -15.00 -19.60 -7.39
C ASN A 740 -14.54 -18.37 -8.17
N LEU A 741 -14.92 -18.27 -9.45
CA LEU A 741 -14.57 -17.14 -10.29
C LEU A 741 -15.17 -15.83 -9.77
N CYS A 742 -16.48 -15.79 -9.51
CA CYS A 742 -17.15 -14.58 -8.99
C CYS A 742 -16.58 -14.18 -7.62
N GLY A 743 -16.39 -15.15 -6.72
CA GLY A 743 -15.86 -14.90 -5.38
C GLY A 743 -14.44 -14.33 -5.38
N ILE A 744 -13.53 -14.89 -6.19
CA ILE A 744 -12.15 -14.39 -6.26
C ILE A 744 -12.07 -13.03 -6.95
N LEU A 745 -12.89 -12.78 -7.97
CA LEU A 745 -12.89 -11.49 -8.66
C LEU A 745 -13.33 -10.36 -7.73
N LYS A 746 -14.37 -10.57 -6.90
CA LYS A 746 -14.79 -9.59 -5.88
C LYS A 746 -13.72 -9.34 -4.82
N LEU A 747 -12.86 -10.32 -4.54
CA LEU A 747 -11.74 -10.15 -3.59
C LEU A 747 -10.59 -9.33 -4.20
N VAL A 748 -10.34 -9.48 -5.50
CA VAL A 748 -9.16 -8.94 -6.19
C VAL A 748 -9.43 -7.56 -6.80
N PHE A 749 -10.63 -7.32 -7.34
CA PHE A 749 -10.99 -6.09 -8.06
C PHE A 749 -12.05 -5.27 -7.32
N ASP A 750 -12.02 -3.95 -7.50
CA ASP A 750 -13.04 -3.03 -6.98
C ASP A 750 -14.15 -2.84 -8.02
N ASP A 751 -13.90 -2.07 -9.09
CA ASP A 751 -14.90 -1.82 -10.13
C ASP A 751 -14.42 -2.18 -11.56
N SER A 752 -13.10 -2.16 -11.83
CA SER A 752 -12.56 -2.56 -13.13
C SER A 752 -12.36 -4.07 -13.20
N ARG A 753 -13.28 -4.75 -13.88
CA ARG A 753 -13.38 -6.22 -13.94
C ARG A 753 -12.67 -6.85 -15.15
N ASP A 754 -11.78 -6.10 -15.81
CA ASP A 754 -11.01 -6.57 -16.97
C ASP A 754 -9.79 -7.38 -16.54
N ILE A 755 -10.02 -8.66 -16.27
CA ILE A 755 -8.98 -9.61 -15.91
C ILE A 755 -7.98 -9.87 -17.06
N ILE A 756 -8.37 -9.64 -18.32
CA ILE A 756 -7.51 -9.88 -19.49
C ILE A 756 -6.33 -8.91 -19.48
N ASN A 757 -6.56 -7.67 -19.06
CA ASN A 757 -5.53 -6.65 -18.97
C ASN A 757 -4.84 -6.59 -17.59
N ALA A 758 -5.24 -7.45 -16.65
CA ALA A 758 -4.59 -7.55 -15.34
C ALA A 758 -3.16 -8.12 -15.43
N ALA A 759 -2.39 -7.87 -14.37
CA ALA A 759 -1.03 -8.39 -14.23
C ALA A 759 -1.00 -9.94 -14.23
N ASP A 760 0.10 -10.52 -14.71
CA ASP A 760 0.29 -11.98 -14.80
C ASP A 760 0.10 -12.68 -13.43
N THR A 761 0.54 -12.03 -12.35
CA THR A 761 0.38 -12.52 -10.97
C THR A 761 -1.09 -12.59 -10.57
N VAL A 762 -1.89 -11.57 -10.89
CA VAL A 762 -3.34 -11.55 -10.62
C VAL A 762 -4.03 -12.67 -11.39
N LYS A 763 -3.73 -12.81 -12.69
CA LYS A 763 -4.27 -13.90 -13.54
C LYS A 763 -3.94 -15.28 -12.98
N THR A 764 -2.72 -15.46 -12.49
CA THR A 764 -2.27 -16.72 -11.86
C THR A 764 -3.05 -17.00 -10.59
N THR A 765 -3.25 -15.98 -9.73
CA THR A 765 -4.06 -16.11 -8.51
C THR A 765 -5.48 -16.54 -8.82
N VAL A 766 -6.14 -15.86 -9.78
CA VAL A 766 -7.53 -16.17 -10.15
C VAL A 766 -7.65 -17.59 -10.74
N ALA A 767 -6.76 -17.99 -11.64
CA ALA A 767 -6.74 -19.35 -12.18
C ALA A 767 -6.59 -20.40 -11.07
N LYS A 768 -5.64 -20.20 -10.17
CA LYS A 768 -5.39 -21.12 -9.04
C LYS A 768 -6.59 -21.22 -8.11
N SER A 769 -7.27 -20.11 -7.79
CA SER A 769 -8.49 -20.11 -6.96
C SER A 769 -9.66 -20.82 -7.62
N CYS A 770 -9.67 -20.94 -8.95
CA CYS A 770 -10.65 -21.71 -9.71
C CYS A 770 -10.23 -23.17 -9.95
N GLY A 771 -9.11 -23.63 -9.38
CA GLY A 771 -8.59 -24.99 -9.58
C GLY A 771 -7.92 -25.22 -10.93
N MET A 772 -7.57 -24.16 -11.66
CA MET A 772 -6.98 -24.24 -13.00
C MET A 772 -5.45 -24.04 -12.94
N PRO A 773 -4.69 -24.74 -13.80
CA PRO A 773 -3.22 -24.68 -13.77
C PRO A 773 -2.67 -23.32 -14.22
N ASP A 774 -3.35 -22.66 -15.14
CA ASP A 774 -3.00 -21.35 -15.67
C ASP A 774 -4.23 -20.59 -16.16
N PHE A 775 -4.02 -19.32 -16.53
CA PHE A 775 -5.09 -18.45 -17.00
C PHE A 775 -5.69 -18.89 -18.34
N ALA A 776 -4.91 -19.53 -19.22
CA ALA A 776 -5.43 -20.01 -20.50
C ALA A 776 -6.42 -21.17 -20.30
N GLY A 777 -6.09 -22.10 -19.41
CA GLY A 777 -6.96 -23.20 -18.99
C GLY A 777 -8.23 -22.69 -18.33
N LEU A 778 -8.15 -21.66 -17.49
CA LEU A 778 -9.34 -21.01 -16.92
C LEU A 778 -10.27 -20.46 -18.01
N ILE A 779 -9.73 -19.75 -19.00
CA ILE A 779 -10.54 -19.15 -20.07
C ILE A 779 -11.23 -20.24 -20.90
N GLU A 780 -10.56 -21.36 -21.15
CA GLU A 780 -11.17 -22.49 -21.86
C GLU A 780 -12.29 -23.14 -21.04
N ALA A 781 -12.07 -23.37 -19.73
CA ALA A 781 -13.09 -23.91 -18.85
C ALA A 781 -14.32 -22.99 -18.76
N VAL A 782 -14.12 -21.67 -18.67
CA VAL A 782 -15.19 -20.68 -18.67
C VAL A 782 -15.99 -20.71 -19.97
N ARG A 783 -15.34 -20.81 -21.12
CA ARG A 783 -16.03 -20.92 -22.42
C ARG A 783 -16.87 -22.20 -22.52
N GLN A 784 -16.34 -23.32 -22.05
CA GLN A 784 -17.06 -24.59 -22.05
C GLN A 784 -18.26 -24.55 -21.09
N ALA A 785 -18.10 -23.96 -19.92
CA ALA A 785 -19.17 -23.73 -18.96
C ALA A 785 -20.27 -22.82 -19.54
N ASP A 786 -19.89 -21.69 -20.15
CA ASP A 786 -20.84 -20.76 -20.76
C ASP A 786 -21.64 -21.43 -21.90
N ALA A 787 -20.96 -22.12 -22.82
CA ALA A 787 -21.61 -22.80 -23.95
C ALA A 787 -22.59 -23.91 -23.54
N SER A 788 -22.44 -24.44 -22.33
CA SER A 788 -23.27 -25.53 -21.82
C SER A 788 -24.33 -25.08 -20.81
N THR A 789 -24.18 -23.89 -20.21
CA THR A 789 -25.08 -23.34 -19.17
C THR A 789 -26.53 -23.26 -19.65
N ASP A 790 -26.78 -22.69 -20.84
CA ASP A 790 -28.13 -22.54 -21.38
C ASP A 790 -28.83 -23.90 -21.56
N ARG A 791 -28.10 -24.88 -22.09
CA ARG A 791 -28.60 -26.26 -22.27
C ARG A 791 -28.98 -26.89 -20.93
N PHE A 792 -28.11 -26.80 -19.93
CA PHE A 792 -28.37 -27.43 -18.63
C PHE A 792 -29.50 -26.75 -17.87
N VAL A 793 -29.60 -25.42 -17.95
CA VAL A 793 -30.69 -24.67 -17.35
C VAL A 793 -32.03 -25.07 -17.96
N LEU A 794 -32.11 -25.19 -19.29
CA LEU A 794 -33.32 -25.68 -19.97
C LEU A 794 -33.68 -27.12 -19.60
N GLU A 795 -32.68 -27.99 -19.43
CA GLU A 795 -32.88 -29.38 -19.01
C GLU A 795 -33.43 -29.45 -17.57
N LEU A 796 -32.89 -28.63 -16.65
CA LEU A 796 -33.38 -28.51 -15.27
C LEU A 796 -34.83 -28.02 -15.21
N VAL A 797 -35.15 -26.99 -16.00
CA VAL A 797 -36.52 -26.46 -16.09
C VAL A 797 -37.47 -27.51 -16.65
N SER A 798 -37.07 -28.24 -17.70
CA SER A 798 -37.88 -29.33 -18.25
C SER A 798 -38.14 -30.45 -17.24
N VAL A 799 -37.16 -30.80 -16.41
CA VAL A 799 -37.33 -31.80 -15.34
C VAL A 799 -38.28 -31.28 -14.26
N ALA A 800 -38.16 -30.01 -13.88
CA ALA A 800 -39.05 -29.36 -12.93
C ALA A 800 -40.51 -29.34 -13.43
N ASP A 801 -40.73 -28.98 -14.70
CA ASP A 801 -42.04 -28.90 -15.33
C ASP A 801 -42.70 -30.29 -15.48
N SER A 802 -41.91 -31.33 -15.81
CA SER A 802 -42.44 -32.68 -16.06
C SER A 802 -43.12 -33.35 -14.85
N ALA A 803 -42.91 -32.84 -13.64
CA ALA A 803 -43.57 -33.34 -12.42
C ALA A 803 -44.64 -32.40 -11.84
N ALA A 804 -44.72 -31.17 -12.32
CA ALA A 804 -45.92 -30.36 -12.16
C ALA A 804 -46.98 -30.99 -13.08
N GLY A 805 -47.94 -31.74 -12.53
CA GLY A 805 -48.98 -32.39 -13.34
C GLY A 805 -49.70 -31.41 -14.29
N PRO A 806 -50.38 -31.90 -15.34
CA PRO A 806 -50.95 -31.04 -16.37
C PRO A 806 -51.91 -29.99 -15.78
N ASP A 807 -51.85 -28.78 -16.32
CA ASP A 807 -52.68 -27.64 -15.93
C ASP A 807 -54.18 -28.00 -16.01
N PRO A 808 -54.95 -27.93 -14.91
CA PRO A 808 -56.38 -28.21 -14.97
C PRO A 808 -57.15 -27.27 -15.90
N ASP A 809 -56.60 -26.08 -16.23
CA ASP A 809 -57.30 -25.08 -17.05
C ASP A 809 -57.22 -25.34 -18.58
N GLU A 810 -56.36 -26.26 -19.06
CA GLU A 810 -56.29 -26.60 -20.50
C GLU A 810 -57.33 -27.65 -20.96
N THR A 811 -58.04 -28.32 -20.05
CA THR A 811 -59.02 -29.36 -20.42
C THR A 811 -60.44 -28.87 -20.68
N THR A 812 -60.69 -27.55 -20.74
CA THR A 812 -62.03 -27.00 -21.04
C THR A 812 -62.14 -26.19 -22.34
N ALA A 813 -61.12 -26.21 -23.21
CA ALA A 813 -61.15 -25.54 -24.51
C ALA A 813 -60.96 -26.51 -25.68
N ASN A 814 -61.79 -27.56 -25.79
CA ASN A 814 -62.13 -28.23 -27.06
C ASN A 814 -63.19 -29.31 -26.84
N THR A 815 -64.44 -28.89 -26.69
CA THR A 815 -65.62 -29.68 -27.11
C THR A 815 -66.67 -28.72 -27.65
N ASP A 816 -66.57 -28.46 -28.96
CA ASP A 816 -67.75 -28.22 -29.81
C ASP A 816 -68.24 -29.57 -30.36
#